data_AF-A0A8J3Q9A5-F1
#
_entry.id   AF-A0A8J3Q9A5-F1
#
_cell.length_a   1.000
_cell.length_b   1.000
_cell.length_c   1.000
_cell.angle_alpha   90.00
_cell.angle_beta   90.00
_cell.angle_gamma   90.00
#
_symmetry.space_group_name_H-M   'P 1'
#
loop_
_entity.id
_entity.type
_entity.pdbx_description
1 polymer ?
#
loop_
_entity_poly.entity_id
_entity_poly.type
_entity_poly.pdbx_seq_one_letter_code
_entity_poly.pdbx_strand_id
1 'polypeptide(L)'
;MPTLIARYGQLLGEDRVEQDRSELMLEIIGDLLAASGVQSRLVRPLVGSSPVLGLRSGERKFFLGLMWSDGPLTAQEVMAWQEAARTRGGLQVALISISGFDAGASTGADAQGPTVVLLDRQHVEAALCGLLTLEEAMDEIGDRTVFDGAVLTSVTELLTTSAPRQDPPPFVSFTRSPMPWDLEIAKADGVSLQHLLSGDSGWPEITGFTVDGARVLVTTDEGVLEVDALRGTTHWLLRLAGCAGSVLAAADGGILVRRGAAVVEWNNGVLTPIAGDLDDARMLLWGPAGQVWALCGNGAELGGSTLGLVRLGGTVGDQQRHSVSFDANVLSAAWLGDLRFFLGSDGYSAVLDLARTTLVRREDWIESPTVPRYLTTSNGDVIMAGSDHRGLRIVLHRFDLSTRTSSLIAELQLNRVQGLCVTSAGRLMLLGDVRGNDVWVPRPVLIEVTLVPPTTTDPPTFSPTPPRHLASPPPRKADPSDESDECPSTAPSAPARPYDAVLLAAHGERKDYALGPRPLKVGGQAEVFPGTHKGTGTAIALKRLRIRGDDQRARMKREVDAGRMFGQNPHVIPILDSSNAHDWLVMPRADHSAEDVAATLRDDSALQALITAICEGLREPHQYGWIHRDLKPANMLWLDGRWVIADWGLGRRPRGQTTMPGRTRVGEFYGSLGYAAPELHTDAHAVGTQTDIFSIGQIIGWALLQTEPRANVPHLPPPGPWRAIVEAATHPDPQQRPATVDDLLTLIVTELEPTRDRRQATVQRHPVTQPAGKPQRTSTGPATGLAFSLDVDLLVEAVTEMLRADDDIPIRRLLSKGVTEARQLHRAGDRQATDQIVDGLTCLAATFLELERNKWFTRSVDSLVTIYGIAFENGPEITNEPPRPAAELWLTIATHAEALGALAVRREHWAAAAHLASRKPSGMRRMYASWFKHATTMANRSDLTNTNDNTAQHEISLVSLGHDVIHRLDYLRPDLEASDDRLLTSLTQFDFLACLHAVHTSGNTTHASGVFHPHFATFHGTRTQPIVQRLLTDQTLREHIHPSDDTKLAAALVLIDKYAKQVGFRYDGWEEYTPDVINFIRANLATIDIS
;
A
#
# COMPACT_ATOMS: atom_id res chain seq x y z
N MET A 1 -6.46 -11.54 -33.37
CA MET A 1 -5.71 -12.78 -33.68
C MET A 1 -5.80 -13.67 -32.46
N PRO A 2 -6.00 -14.98 -32.63
CA PRO A 2 -5.85 -15.92 -31.51
C PRO A 2 -4.44 -15.78 -30.93
N THR A 3 -4.29 -15.97 -29.62
CA THR A 3 -2.97 -15.95 -28.99
C THR A 3 -2.11 -17.11 -29.51
N LEU A 4 -0.79 -17.04 -29.34
CA LEU A 4 0.12 -18.09 -29.83
C LEU A 4 -0.25 -19.46 -29.25
N ILE A 5 -0.67 -19.50 -27.97
CA ILE A 5 -1.16 -20.71 -27.31
C ILE A 5 -2.45 -21.25 -27.97
N ALA A 6 -3.39 -20.38 -28.34
CA ALA A 6 -4.61 -20.81 -29.03
C ALA A 6 -4.31 -21.37 -30.43
N ARG A 7 -3.38 -20.76 -31.17
CA ARG A 7 -2.89 -21.28 -32.47
C ARG A 7 -2.20 -22.64 -32.30
N TYR A 8 -1.40 -22.78 -31.25
CA TYR A 8 -0.73 -24.04 -30.90
C TYR A 8 -1.74 -25.15 -30.57
N GLY A 9 -2.75 -24.86 -29.75
CA GLY A 9 -3.82 -25.82 -29.43
C GLY A 9 -4.60 -26.27 -30.66
N GLN A 10 -4.94 -25.34 -31.56
CA GLN A 10 -5.58 -25.65 -32.85
C GLN A 10 -4.70 -26.57 -33.71
N LEU A 11 -3.40 -26.29 -33.79
CA LEU A 11 -2.45 -27.10 -34.54
C LEU A 11 -2.40 -28.56 -34.04
N LEU A 12 -2.48 -28.78 -32.73
CA LEU A 12 -2.50 -30.12 -32.14
C LEU A 12 -3.82 -30.86 -32.38
N GLY A 13 -4.94 -30.15 -32.49
CA GLY A 13 -6.27 -30.74 -32.66
C GLY A 13 -6.67 -31.07 -34.10
N GLU A 14 -5.97 -30.52 -35.10
CA GLU A 14 -6.31 -30.69 -36.52
C GLU A 14 -5.55 -31.86 -37.18
N ASP A 15 -6.27 -32.66 -37.97
CA ASP A 15 -5.69 -33.71 -38.79
C ASP A 15 -5.06 -33.09 -40.06
N ARG A 16 -3.72 -33.02 -40.09
CA ARG A 16 -2.92 -32.34 -41.11
C ARG A 16 -1.70 -33.20 -41.49
N VAL A 17 -1.23 -33.03 -42.71
CA VAL A 17 0.01 -33.68 -43.18
C VAL A 17 1.21 -33.07 -42.44
N GLU A 18 2.22 -33.89 -42.17
CA GLU A 18 3.43 -33.55 -41.39
C GLU A 18 4.12 -32.24 -41.82
N GLN A 19 4.22 -32.02 -43.13
CA GLN A 19 4.86 -30.83 -43.68
C GLN A 19 4.10 -29.55 -43.31
N ASP A 20 2.77 -29.56 -43.45
CA ASP A 20 1.93 -28.41 -43.10
C ASP A 20 1.99 -28.12 -41.59
N ARG A 21 2.07 -29.16 -40.75
CA ARG A 21 2.24 -28.99 -39.30
C ARG A 21 3.58 -28.34 -38.96
N SER A 22 4.64 -28.77 -39.63
CA SER A 22 5.98 -28.24 -39.45
C SER A 22 6.08 -26.77 -39.89
N GLU A 23 5.47 -26.40 -41.01
CA GLU A 23 5.45 -25.01 -41.47
C GLU A 23 4.69 -24.09 -40.50
N LEU A 24 3.49 -24.48 -40.07
CA LEU A 24 2.68 -23.71 -39.12
C LEU A 24 3.32 -23.60 -37.73
N MET A 25 3.95 -24.66 -37.25
CA MET A 25 4.69 -24.63 -35.99
C MET A 25 5.91 -23.70 -36.09
N LEU A 26 6.62 -23.70 -37.22
CA LEU A 26 7.75 -22.81 -37.42
C LEU A 26 7.32 -21.35 -37.50
N GLU A 27 6.12 -21.05 -38.02
CA GLU A 27 5.51 -19.72 -37.91
C GLU A 27 5.25 -19.33 -36.45
N ILE A 28 4.68 -20.24 -35.64
CA ILE A 28 4.45 -20.00 -34.20
C ILE A 28 5.77 -19.74 -33.48
N ILE A 29 6.81 -20.54 -33.76
CA ILE A 29 8.17 -20.36 -33.20
C ILE A 29 8.78 -19.03 -33.68
N GLY A 30 8.61 -18.68 -34.94
CA GLY A 30 9.08 -17.41 -35.50
C GLY A 30 8.45 -16.21 -34.80
N ASP A 31 7.14 -16.25 -34.57
CA ASP A 31 6.40 -15.22 -33.82
C ASP A 31 6.82 -15.19 -32.34
N LEU A 32 7.08 -16.35 -31.73
CA LEU A 32 7.56 -16.46 -30.35
C LEU A 32 8.94 -15.84 -30.17
N LEU A 33 9.87 -16.11 -31.09
CA LEU A 33 11.20 -15.48 -31.15
C LEU A 33 11.10 -13.97 -31.39
N ALA A 34 10.20 -13.54 -32.28
CA ALA A 34 9.97 -12.11 -32.52
C ALA A 34 9.42 -11.40 -31.27
N ALA A 35 8.57 -12.07 -30.48
CA ALA A 35 8.04 -11.54 -29.22
C ALA A 35 9.14 -11.35 -28.16
N SER A 36 10.20 -12.16 -28.17
CA SER A 36 11.39 -11.97 -27.32
C SER A 36 12.45 -11.02 -27.91
N GLY A 37 12.18 -10.40 -29.07
CA GLY A 37 13.10 -9.47 -29.72
C GLY A 37 14.17 -10.14 -30.61
N VAL A 38 14.09 -11.45 -30.81
CA VAL A 38 15.02 -12.20 -31.66
C VAL A 38 14.61 -12.10 -33.12
N GLN A 39 15.51 -11.60 -33.95
CA GLN A 39 15.31 -11.57 -35.40
C GLN A 39 15.58 -12.96 -36.00
N SER A 40 14.56 -13.54 -36.61
CA SER A 40 14.65 -14.79 -37.36
C SER A 40 14.22 -14.57 -38.82
N ARG A 41 14.73 -15.42 -39.72
CA ARG A 41 14.30 -15.46 -41.12
C ARG A 41 14.35 -16.88 -41.67
N LEU A 42 13.44 -17.22 -42.57
CA LEU A 42 13.50 -18.48 -43.29
C LEU A 42 14.77 -18.54 -44.15
N VAL A 43 15.48 -19.67 -44.11
CA VAL A 43 16.66 -19.94 -44.94
C VAL A 43 16.48 -21.24 -45.72
N ARG A 44 17.31 -21.47 -46.74
CA ARG A 44 17.23 -22.75 -47.49
C ARG A 44 17.45 -23.92 -46.53
N PRO A 45 16.69 -25.02 -46.65
CA PRO A 45 16.85 -26.23 -45.83
C PRO A 45 18.30 -26.66 -45.67
N LEU A 46 18.64 -27.13 -44.47
CA LEU A 46 19.98 -27.63 -44.15
C LEU A 46 20.10 -29.12 -44.51
N VAL A 47 19.08 -29.89 -44.17
CA VAL A 47 18.94 -31.32 -44.45
C VAL A 47 17.56 -31.57 -45.06
N GLY A 48 17.50 -32.33 -46.16
CA GLY A 48 16.25 -32.69 -46.83
C GLY A 48 15.39 -31.48 -47.25
N SER A 49 14.08 -31.58 -47.04
CA SER A 49 13.09 -30.52 -47.25
C SER A 49 12.63 -29.83 -45.97
N SER A 50 13.23 -30.14 -44.81
CA SER A 50 12.80 -29.59 -43.52
C SER A 50 13.01 -28.07 -43.47
N PRO A 51 12.02 -27.30 -43.01
CA PRO A 51 12.12 -25.85 -42.97
C PRO A 51 13.07 -25.41 -41.85
N VAL A 52 13.82 -24.32 -42.10
CA VAL A 52 14.89 -23.84 -41.20
C VAL A 52 14.79 -22.33 -41.02
N LEU A 53 14.91 -21.88 -39.77
CA LEU A 53 15.10 -20.48 -39.42
C LEU A 53 16.59 -20.18 -39.19
N GLY A 54 17.10 -19.14 -39.83
CA GLY A 54 18.35 -18.51 -39.45
C GLY A 54 18.06 -17.38 -38.46
N LEU A 55 18.65 -17.45 -37.26
CA LEU A 55 18.45 -16.46 -36.20
C LEU A 55 19.76 -16.04 -35.55
N ARG A 56 19.73 -14.89 -34.87
CA ARG A 56 20.86 -14.34 -34.12
C ARG A 56 20.44 -14.11 -32.67
N SER A 57 21.05 -14.83 -31.74
CA SER A 57 20.99 -14.57 -30.30
C SER A 57 22.29 -13.89 -29.88
N GLY A 58 22.22 -12.65 -29.37
CA GLY A 58 23.41 -11.86 -29.05
C GLY A 58 24.45 -11.79 -30.19
N GLU A 59 25.64 -12.34 -29.94
CA GLU A 59 26.74 -12.49 -30.92
C GLU A 59 26.70 -13.83 -31.68
N ARG A 60 25.93 -14.81 -31.20
CA ARG A 60 25.83 -16.16 -31.76
C ARG A 60 24.82 -16.22 -32.90
N LYS A 61 25.07 -17.09 -33.87
CA LYS A 61 24.19 -17.33 -35.02
C LYS A 61 23.81 -18.80 -35.06
N PHE A 62 22.51 -19.05 -35.13
CA PHE A 62 21.93 -20.39 -35.13
C PHE A 62 21.20 -20.70 -36.43
N PHE A 63 21.29 -21.96 -36.85
CA PHE A 63 20.27 -22.59 -37.67
C PHE A 63 19.31 -23.36 -36.77
N LEU A 64 18.05 -22.94 -36.72
CA LEU A 64 16.99 -23.61 -35.98
C LEU A 64 16.16 -24.47 -36.95
N GLY A 65 16.25 -25.78 -36.76
CA GLY A 65 15.44 -26.78 -37.48
C GLY A 65 14.29 -27.28 -36.62
N LEU A 66 13.15 -27.55 -37.24
CA LEU A 66 12.00 -28.18 -36.60
C LEU A 66 11.73 -29.54 -37.25
N MET A 67 11.47 -30.53 -36.41
CA MET A 67 11.12 -31.89 -36.82
C MET A 67 9.81 -32.33 -36.14
N TRP A 68 8.87 -32.76 -36.96
CA TRP A 68 7.57 -33.28 -36.54
C TRP A 68 7.40 -34.73 -37.05
N SER A 69 8.29 -35.64 -36.70
CA SER A 69 8.20 -37.04 -37.12
C SER A 69 7.26 -37.87 -36.23
N ASP A 70 6.75 -39.01 -36.71
CA ASP A 70 5.95 -39.93 -35.89
C ASP A 70 6.74 -40.60 -34.73
N GLY A 71 8.08 -40.54 -34.77
CA GLY A 71 8.97 -41.09 -33.75
C GLY A 71 10.04 -40.09 -33.28
N PRO A 72 10.73 -40.40 -32.18
CA PRO A 72 11.79 -39.55 -31.64
C PRO A 72 12.99 -39.47 -32.59
N LEU A 73 13.70 -38.34 -32.59
CA LEU A 73 14.91 -38.19 -33.39
C LEU A 73 16.06 -39.05 -32.89
N THR A 74 16.80 -39.60 -33.85
CA THR A 74 17.93 -40.48 -33.61
C THR A 74 19.27 -39.73 -33.62
N ALA A 75 20.29 -40.33 -33.00
CA ALA A 75 21.67 -39.84 -33.06
C ALA A 75 22.19 -39.59 -34.49
N GLN A 76 21.82 -40.46 -35.43
CA GLN A 76 22.26 -40.35 -36.81
C GLN A 76 21.67 -39.11 -37.50
N GLU A 77 20.42 -38.78 -37.20
CA GLU A 77 19.77 -37.59 -37.73
C GLU A 77 20.37 -36.31 -37.14
N VAL A 78 20.63 -36.29 -35.82
CA VAL A 78 21.31 -35.16 -35.16
C VAL A 78 22.69 -34.91 -35.79
N MET A 79 23.48 -35.96 -36.02
CA MET A 79 24.78 -35.86 -36.69
C MET A 79 24.68 -35.33 -38.12
N ALA A 80 23.65 -35.73 -38.88
CA ALA A 80 23.45 -35.25 -40.25
C ALA A 80 23.23 -33.73 -40.29
N TRP A 81 22.48 -33.20 -39.32
CA TRP A 81 22.29 -31.75 -39.17
C TRP A 81 23.56 -31.02 -38.75
N GLN A 82 24.33 -31.59 -37.82
CA GLN A 82 25.60 -31.01 -37.39
C GLN A 82 26.63 -30.94 -38.54
N GLU A 83 26.74 -31.99 -39.35
CA GLU A 83 27.61 -32.01 -40.52
C GLU A 83 27.14 -31.02 -41.60
N ALA A 84 25.83 -30.94 -41.85
CA ALA A 84 25.27 -29.97 -42.78
C ALA A 84 25.56 -28.52 -42.34
N ALA A 85 25.55 -28.22 -41.04
CA ALA A 85 25.94 -26.91 -40.53
C ALA A 85 27.43 -26.61 -40.68
N ARG A 86 28.28 -27.63 -40.45
CA ARG A 86 29.73 -27.56 -40.67
C ARG A 86 30.06 -27.13 -42.09
N THR A 87 29.43 -27.76 -43.09
CA THR A 87 29.63 -27.42 -44.51
C THR A 87 29.11 -26.02 -44.89
N ARG A 88 28.22 -25.44 -44.09
CA ARG A 88 27.53 -24.16 -44.36
C ARG A 88 28.00 -23.02 -43.47
N GLY A 89 29.29 -23.03 -43.11
CA GLY A 89 29.96 -21.96 -42.39
C GLY A 89 30.20 -22.21 -40.90
N GLY A 90 29.95 -23.42 -40.41
CA GLY A 90 30.27 -23.83 -39.03
C GLY A 90 29.45 -23.12 -37.95
N LEU A 91 28.24 -22.67 -38.29
CA LEU A 91 27.32 -22.04 -37.33
C LEU A 91 26.67 -23.08 -36.41
N GLN A 92 26.19 -22.62 -35.26
CA GLN A 92 25.53 -23.46 -34.26
C GLN A 92 24.17 -23.96 -34.78
N VAL A 93 23.74 -25.12 -34.28
CA VAL A 93 22.47 -25.76 -34.68
C VAL A 93 21.58 -25.91 -33.45
N ALA A 94 20.33 -25.46 -33.56
CA ALA A 94 19.26 -25.78 -32.63
C ALA A 94 18.25 -26.69 -33.32
N LEU A 95 17.90 -27.83 -32.72
CA LEU A 95 16.91 -28.76 -33.24
C LEU A 95 15.74 -28.88 -32.28
N ILE A 96 14.54 -28.58 -32.76
CA ILE A 96 13.30 -28.81 -32.03
C ILE A 96 12.67 -30.11 -32.51
N SER A 97 12.45 -31.06 -31.60
CA SER A 97 11.70 -32.29 -31.86
C SER A 97 10.38 -32.30 -31.07
N ILE A 98 9.25 -32.35 -31.77
CA ILE A 98 7.94 -32.45 -31.12
C ILE A 98 7.69 -33.85 -30.55
N SER A 99 8.31 -34.87 -31.13
CA SER A 99 8.21 -36.27 -30.70
C SER A 99 9.34 -36.69 -29.76
N GLY A 100 10.19 -35.75 -29.35
CA GLY A 100 11.33 -35.98 -28.46
C GLY A 100 12.53 -36.63 -29.15
N PHE A 101 13.43 -37.15 -28.33
CA PHE A 101 14.72 -37.70 -28.75
C PHE A 101 14.92 -39.11 -28.19
N ASP A 102 15.60 -39.97 -28.93
CA ASP A 102 15.99 -41.28 -28.40
C ASP A 102 17.15 -41.16 -27.41
N ALA A 103 17.45 -42.25 -26.70
CA ALA A 103 18.52 -42.26 -25.70
C ALA A 103 19.93 -42.04 -26.29
N GLY A 104 20.11 -42.22 -27.59
CA GLY A 104 21.39 -42.03 -28.27
C GLY A 104 21.62 -40.61 -28.79
N ALA A 105 20.54 -39.86 -29.04
CA ALA A 105 20.59 -38.53 -29.65
C ALA A 105 21.44 -37.52 -28.87
N SER A 106 21.44 -37.60 -27.53
CA SER A 106 22.24 -36.73 -26.67
C SER A 106 23.73 -37.06 -26.64
N THR A 107 24.11 -38.26 -27.07
CA THR A 107 25.51 -38.75 -27.06
C THR A 107 26.13 -38.82 -28.46
N GLY A 108 25.30 -38.66 -29.50
CA GLY A 108 25.71 -38.74 -30.90
C GLY A 108 26.37 -37.48 -31.47
N ALA A 109 26.35 -36.35 -30.77
CA ALA A 109 26.93 -35.10 -31.29
C ALA A 109 28.47 -35.18 -31.31
N ASP A 110 29.08 -34.80 -32.45
CA ASP A 110 30.53 -34.72 -32.58
C ASP A 110 31.07 -33.53 -31.79
N ALA A 111 31.87 -33.81 -30.76
CA ALA A 111 32.49 -32.80 -29.89
C ALA A 111 33.46 -31.85 -30.65
N GLN A 112 33.92 -32.21 -31.85
CA GLN A 112 34.77 -31.35 -32.69
C GLN A 112 33.98 -30.54 -33.73
N GLY A 113 32.65 -30.66 -33.74
CA GLY A 113 31.74 -29.95 -34.65
C GLY A 113 31.17 -28.64 -34.10
N PRO A 114 30.35 -27.94 -34.90
CA PRO A 114 29.55 -26.83 -34.40
C PRO A 114 28.65 -27.28 -33.24
N THR A 115 28.44 -26.42 -32.24
CA THR A 115 27.59 -26.69 -31.08
C THR A 115 26.18 -27.07 -31.52
N VAL A 116 25.65 -28.15 -30.95
CA VAL A 116 24.29 -28.64 -31.19
C VAL A 116 23.49 -28.48 -29.91
N VAL A 117 22.34 -27.84 -30.02
CA VAL A 117 21.36 -27.64 -28.96
C VAL A 117 20.10 -28.41 -29.33
N LEU A 118 19.64 -29.28 -28.44
CA LEU A 118 18.42 -30.05 -28.60
C LEU A 118 17.32 -29.47 -27.71
N LEU A 119 16.14 -29.28 -28.30
CA LEU A 119 14.94 -28.76 -27.66
C LEU A 119 13.78 -29.70 -27.98
N ASP A 120 12.93 -29.98 -27.01
CA ASP A 120 11.74 -30.80 -27.20
C ASP A 120 10.45 -29.99 -27.13
N ARG A 121 9.32 -30.69 -27.22
CA ARG A 121 7.98 -30.10 -27.06
C ARG A 121 7.82 -29.29 -25.76
N GLN A 122 8.36 -29.75 -24.63
CA GLN A 122 8.20 -29.07 -23.35
C GLN A 122 8.90 -27.70 -23.34
N HIS A 123 10.03 -27.56 -24.05
CA HIS A 123 10.70 -26.26 -24.20
C HIS A 123 9.84 -25.25 -24.95
N VAL A 124 9.18 -25.70 -26.03
CA VAL A 124 8.27 -24.86 -26.81
C VAL A 124 7.05 -24.49 -25.98
N GLU A 125 6.45 -25.43 -25.26
CA GLU A 125 5.31 -25.19 -24.37
C GLU A 125 5.68 -24.24 -23.21
N ALA A 126 6.85 -24.42 -22.61
CA ALA A 126 7.34 -23.51 -21.56
C ALA A 126 7.54 -22.09 -22.08
N ALA A 127 8.07 -21.96 -23.31
CA ALA A 127 8.24 -20.67 -23.95
C ALA A 127 6.91 -20.01 -24.34
N LEU A 128 5.95 -20.79 -24.86
CA LEU A 128 4.59 -20.33 -25.14
C LEU A 128 3.89 -19.82 -23.87
N CYS A 129 4.10 -20.48 -22.74
CA CYS A 129 3.55 -20.07 -21.45
C CYS A 129 4.29 -18.89 -20.79
N GLY A 130 5.43 -18.46 -21.34
CA GLY A 130 6.24 -17.38 -20.77
C GLY A 130 7.07 -17.77 -19.54
N LEU A 131 7.37 -19.07 -19.37
CA LEU A 131 8.24 -19.55 -18.28
C LEU A 131 9.73 -19.28 -18.55
N LEU A 132 10.11 -19.24 -19.82
CA LEU A 132 11.43 -18.93 -20.35
C LEU A 132 11.27 -18.44 -21.79
N THR A 133 12.31 -17.88 -22.39
CA THR A 133 12.36 -17.66 -23.83
C THR A 133 13.12 -18.78 -24.53
N LEU A 134 12.80 -19.06 -25.81
CA LEU A 134 13.58 -20.01 -26.59
C LEU A 134 15.05 -19.57 -26.72
N GLU A 135 15.32 -18.26 -26.72
CA GLU A 135 16.67 -17.70 -26.72
C GLU A 135 17.45 -18.10 -25.46
N GLU A 136 16.88 -17.85 -24.27
CA GLU A 136 17.48 -18.23 -22.99
C GLU A 136 17.74 -19.74 -22.90
N ALA A 137 16.79 -20.57 -23.33
CA ALA A 137 16.98 -22.02 -23.36
C ALA A 137 18.11 -22.42 -24.32
N MET A 138 18.17 -21.83 -25.51
CA MET A 138 19.23 -22.14 -26.47
C MET A 138 20.62 -21.75 -25.97
N ASP A 139 20.74 -20.59 -25.35
CA ASP A 139 22.02 -20.11 -24.86
C ASP A 139 22.51 -20.89 -23.64
N GLU A 140 21.63 -21.17 -22.66
CA GLU A 140 21.98 -21.95 -21.47
C GLU A 140 22.32 -23.40 -21.85
N ILE A 141 21.52 -24.06 -22.70
CA ILE A 141 21.86 -25.40 -23.19
C ILE A 141 23.13 -25.37 -24.03
N GLY A 142 23.33 -24.34 -24.86
CA GLY A 142 24.55 -24.16 -25.64
C GLY A 142 25.79 -24.02 -24.77
N ASP A 143 25.71 -23.27 -23.67
CA ASP A 143 26.79 -23.12 -22.70
C ASP A 143 27.07 -24.45 -21.99
N ARG A 144 26.04 -25.14 -21.49
CA ARG A 144 26.20 -26.49 -20.89
C ARG A 144 26.72 -27.52 -21.88
N THR A 145 26.37 -27.40 -23.16
CA THR A 145 26.94 -28.24 -24.21
C THR A 145 28.45 -28.04 -24.32
N VAL A 146 28.90 -26.78 -24.24
CA VAL A 146 30.32 -26.41 -24.35
C VAL A 146 31.10 -26.78 -23.09
N PHE A 147 30.54 -26.54 -21.91
CA PHE A 147 31.24 -26.69 -20.63
C PHE A 147 31.04 -28.07 -19.99
N ASP A 148 29.84 -28.64 -20.08
CA ASP A 148 29.44 -29.88 -19.40
C ASP A 148 29.20 -31.05 -20.37
N GLY A 149 29.18 -30.80 -21.68
CA GLY A 149 28.87 -31.80 -22.71
C GLY A 149 27.38 -32.15 -22.83
N ALA A 150 26.50 -31.41 -22.16
CA ALA A 150 25.05 -31.67 -22.16
C ALA A 150 24.34 -30.93 -23.31
N VAL A 151 23.99 -31.65 -24.38
CA VAL A 151 23.30 -31.11 -25.57
C VAL A 151 21.78 -30.93 -25.38
N LEU A 152 21.22 -31.54 -24.34
CA LEU A 152 19.81 -31.46 -23.97
C LEU A 152 19.73 -31.28 -22.45
N THR A 153 19.07 -30.22 -22.01
CA THR A 153 18.78 -29.96 -20.59
C THR A 153 17.28 -29.85 -20.46
N SER A 154 16.67 -30.53 -19.49
CA SER A 154 15.21 -30.46 -19.33
C SER A 154 14.75 -29.07 -18.88
N VAL A 155 13.51 -28.69 -19.21
CA VAL A 155 12.87 -27.46 -18.70
C VAL A 155 12.90 -27.39 -17.17
N THR A 156 12.72 -28.54 -16.51
CA THR A 156 12.79 -28.64 -15.04
C THR A 156 14.14 -28.18 -14.52
N GLU A 157 15.21 -28.69 -15.11
CA GLU A 157 16.57 -28.36 -14.69
C GLU A 157 16.90 -26.89 -14.99
N LEU A 158 16.53 -26.39 -16.17
CA LEU A 158 16.72 -24.98 -16.56
C LEU A 158 16.07 -24.00 -15.58
N LEU A 159 14.88 -24.33 -15.06
CA LEU A 159 14.11 -23.41 -14.21
C LEU A 159 14.42 -23.53 -12.71
N THR A 160 15.04 -24.63 -12.25
CA THR A 160 15.21 -24.92 -10.81
C THR A 160 16.66 -24.87 -10.31
N THR A 161 17.67 -24.84 -11.19
CA THR A 161 19.09 -24.96 -10.78
C THR A 161 19.78 -23.64 -10.38
N SER A 162 19.15 -22.48 -10.55
CA SER A 162 19.82 -21.16 -10.44
C SER A 162 19.76 -20.46 -9.07
N ALA A 163 19.12 -21.02 -8.05
CA ALA A 163 18.91 -20.35 -6.75
C ALA A 163 19.89 -20.80 -5.64
N PRO A 164 20.45 -19.89 -4.81
CA PRO A 164 21.34 -20.24 -3.69
C PRO A 164 20.66 -21.17 -2.65
N ARG A 165 21.43 -22.12 -2.09
CA ARG A 165 20.98 -23.10 -1.08
C ARG A 165 20.88 -22.47 0.31
N GLN A 166 19.83 -21.69 0.58
CA GLN A 166 19.43 -21.36 1.94
C GLN A 166 18.36 -22.33 2.43
N ASP A 167 18.50 -22.86 3.64
CA ASP A 167 17.48 -23.73 4.24
C ASP A 167 16.19 -22.93 4.53
N PRO A 168 15.00 -23.52 4.31
CA PRO A 168 13.75 -22.84 4.58
C PRO A 168 13.52 -22.66 6.09
N PRO A 169 12.83 -21.58 6.51
CA PRO A 169 12.51 -21.36 7.91
C PRO A 169 11.51 -22.41 8.42
N PRO A 170 11.67 -22.92 9.66
CA PRO A 170 10.79 -23.96 10.21
C PRO A 170 9.46 -23.40 10.73
N PHE A 171 8.46 -24.28 10.86
CA PHE A 171 7.35 -24.11 11.81
C PHE A 171 7.72 -24.76 13.15
N VAL A 172 7.42 -24.11 14.26
CA VAL A 172 7.57 -24.66 15.61
C VAL A 172 6.20 -25.12 16.12
N SER A 173 6.13 -26.35 16.64
CA SER A 173 4.89 -26.89 17.23
C SER A 173 4.53 -26.21 18.56
N PHE A 174 3.25 -25.89 18.74
CA PHE A 174 2.66 -25.25 19.93
C PHE A 174 2.95 -25.98 21.25
N THR A 175 3.22 -27.29 21.24
CA THR A 175 3.54 -28.05 22.46
C THR A 175 4.85 -27.65 23.15
N ARG A 176 5.68 -26.80 22.52
CA ARG A 176 6.92 -26.27 23.10
C ARG A 176 6.91 -24.76 23.40
N SER A 177 5.91 -24.02 22.93
CA SER A 177 5.79 -22.57 23.19
C SER A 177 4.32 -22.13 23.10
N PRO A 178 3.58 -22.01 24.22
CA PRO A 178 2.23 -21.45 24.19
C PRO A 178 2.29 -19.97 23.81
N MET A 179 1.40 -19.53 22.92
CA MET A 179 1.18 -18.12 22.60
C MET A 179 0.86 -17.35 23.90
N PRO A 180 1.49 -16.19 24.15
CA PRO A 180 1.34 -15.46 25.41
C PRO A 180 0.00 -14.71 25.56
N TRP A 181 -0.86 -14.71 24.54
CA TRP A 181 -2.14 -13.99 24.49
C TRP A 181 -3.22 -14.78 23.74
N ASP A 182 -4.49 -14.43 23.96
CA ASP A 182 -5.64 -15.08 23.34
C ASP A 182 -5.78 -14.64 21.87
N LEU A 183 -5.69 -15.59 20.94
CA LEU A 183 -5.86 -15.40 19.50
C LEU A 183 -7.28 -14.88 19.14
N GLU A 184 -8.26 -15.19 19.99
CA GLU A 184 -9.69 -14.94 19.80
C GLU A 184 -10.11 -13.66 20.52
N ILE A 185 -10.71 -12.71 19.79
CA ILE A 185 -11.36 -11.52 20.38
C ILE A 185 -12.83 -11.85 20.69
N ALA A 186 -13.51 -12.48 19.74
CA ALA A 186 -14.90 -12.89 19.85
C ALA A 186 -15.19 -14.06 18.90
N LYS A 187 -16.10 -14.96 19.27
CA LYS A 187 -16.59 -16.03 18.38
C LYS A 187 -18.05 -16.38 18.68
N ALA A 188 -18.75 -16.83 17.65
CA ALA A 188 -20.10 -17.35 17.78
C ALA A 188 -20.11 -18.67 18.57
N ASP A 189 -21.22 -18.95 19.26
CA ASP A 189 -21.41 -20.22 19.94
C ASP A 189 -21.29 -21.41 18.96
N GLY A 190 -20.61 -22.47 19.41
CA GLY A 190 -20.31 -23.65 18.57
C GLY A 190 -19.08 -23.51 17.67
N VAL A 191 -18.40 -22.36 17.67
CA VAL A 191 -17.10 -22.20 16.98
C VAL A 191 -15.96 -22.50 17.96
N SER A 192 -14.92 -23.22 17.52
CA SER A 192 -13.66 -23.33 18.25
C SER A 192 -12.46 -23.10 17.34
N LEU A 193 -11.49 -22.31 17.80
CA LEU A 193 -10.26 -22.04 17.06
C LEU A 193 -9.11 -22.76 17.78
N GLN A 194 -8.41 -23.60 17.04
CA GLN A 194 -7.27 -24.34 17.55
C GLN A 194 -6.01 -23.92 16.80
N HIS A 195 -5.07 -23.32 17.51
CA HIS A 195 -3.75 -23.06 16.99
C HIS A 195 -2.95 -24.38 16.84
N LEU A 196 -2.39 -24.62 15.66
CA LEU A 196 -1.63 -25.84 15.37
C LEU A 196 -0.11 -25.60 15.35
N LEU A 197 0.35 -24.62 14.55
CA LEU A 197 1.77 -24.35 14.28
C LEU A 197 2.03 -22.86 14.14
N SER A 198 3.21 -22.40 14.58
CA SER A 198 3.70 -21.03 14.33
C SER A 198 5.06 -21.06 13.61
N GLY A 199 5.25 -20.24 12.59
CA GLY A 199 6.53 -20.03 11.93
C GLY A 199 7.46 -19.15 12.75
N ASP A 200 8.75 -19.44 12.70
CA ASP A 200 9.79 -18.54 13.22
C ASP A 200 9.94 -17.30 12.31
N SER A 201 10.82 -16.36 12.66
CA SER A 201 11.18 -15.23 11.78
C SER A 201 11.94 -15.68 10.51
N GLY A 202 11.90 -14.87 9.45
CA GLY A 202 12.67 -15.11 8.22
C GLY A 202 11.92 -15.82 7.09
N TRP A 203 10.59 -15.87 7.14
CA TRP A 203 9.77 -16.32 6.01
C TRP A 203 9.81 -15.30 4.85
N PRO A 204 9.99 -15.75 3.59
CA PRO A 204 9.74 -14.93 2.41
C PRO A 204 8.26 -14.50 2.33
N GLU A 205 7.91 -13.61 1.40
CA GLU A 205 6.53 -13.16 1.25
C GLU A 205 5.61 -14.35 0.93
N ILE A 206 4.65 -14.61 1.82
CA ILE A 206 3.65 -15.67 1.62
C ILE A 206 2.55 -15.13 0.73
N THR A 207 2.32 -15.79 -0.40
CA THR A 207 1.34 -15.39 -1.41
C THR A 207 0.16 -16.36 -1.52
N GLY A 208 0.25 -17.52 -0.88
CA GLY A 208 -0.85 -18.48 -0.81
C GLY A 208 -0.53 -19.74 0.00
N PHE A 209 -1.56 -20.55 0.23
CA PHE A 209 -1.48 -21.69 1.14
C PHE A 209 -2.57 -22.73 0.86
N THR A 210 -2.26 -24.02 1.05
CA THR A 210 -3.25 -25.11 1.13
C THR A 210 -2.82 -26.22 2.08
N VAL A 211 -3.76 -27.07 2.50
CA VAL A 211 -3.48 -28.27 3.30
C VAL A 211 -4.00 -29.51 2.60
N ASP A 212 -3.11 -30.46 2.39
CA ASP A 212 -3.43 -31.78 1.86
C ASP A 212 -2.99 -32.89 2.80
N GLY A 213 -3.96 -33.49 3.49
CA GLY A 213 -3.70 -34.50 4.51
C GLY A 213 -2.84 -33.96 5.65
N ALA A 214 -1.59 -34.44 5.73
CA ALA A 214 -0.58 -33.99 6.70
C ALA A 214 0.42 -32.96 6.11
N ARG A 215 0.30 -32.64 4.81
CA ARG A 215 1.16 -31.69 4.11
C ARG A 215 0.53 -30.30 4.17
N VAL A 216 1.26 -29.36 4.73
CA VAL A 216 0.92 -27.92 4.74
C VAL A 216 1.79 -27.29 3.65
N LEU A 217 1.18 -26.88 2.54
CA LEU A 217 1.91 -26.34 1.39
C LEU A 217 1.79 -24.82 1.38
N VAL A 218 2.93 -24.13 1.47
CA VAL A 218 3.00 -22.66 1.52
C VAL A 218 3.66 -22.15 0.26
N THR A 219 3.01 -21.24 -0.44
CA THR A 219 3.53 -20.59 -1.65
C THR A 219 4.17 -19.27 -1.27
N THR A 220 5.41 -19.08 -1.69
CA THR A 220 6.17 -17.84 -1.59
C THR A 220 6.59 -17.34 -2.97
N ASP A 221 7.12 -16.13 -3.04
CA ASP A 221 7.73 -15.57 -4.24
C ASP A 221 8.95 -16.38 -4.74
N GLU A 222 9.63 -17.10 -3.85
CA GLU A 222 10.76 -17.98 -4.16
C GLU A 222 10.36 -19.41 -4.59
N GLY A 223 9.14 -19.87 -4.28
CA GLY A 223 8.67 -21.21 -4.65
C GLY A 223 7.58 -21.78 -3.74
N VAL A 224 7.51 -23.11 -3.64
CA VAL A 224 6.57 -23.83 -2.79
C VAL A 224 7.31 -24.63 -1.74
N LEU A 225 6.94 -24.37 -0.49
CA LEU A 225 7.41 -25.06 0.70
C LEU A 225 6.40 -26.12 1.11
N GLU A 226 6.89 -27.26 1.56
CA GLU A 226 6.10 -28.25 2.26
C GLU A 226 6.49 -28.26 3.74
N VAL A 227 5.47 -28.22 4.58
CA VAL A 227 5.58 -28.23 6.03
C VAL A 227 4.93 -29.51 6.53
N ASP A 228 5.68 -30.29 7.31
CA ASP A 228 5.13 -31.44 8.03
C ASP A 228 4.23 -30.92 9.15
N ALA A 229 2.92 -31.12 9.03
CA ALA A 229 1.95 -30.58 9.98
C ALA A 229 2.12 -31.12 11.41
N LEU A 230 2.81 -32.25 11.60
CA LEU A 230 3.04 -32.88 12.91
C LEU A 230 4.37 -32.44 13.52
N ARG A 231 5.42 -32.34 12.70
CA ARG A 231 6.79 -32.04 13.17
C ARG A 231 7.16 -30.57 13.08
N GLY A 232 6.48 -29.80 12.23
CA GLY A 232 6.80 -28.41 11.92
C GLY A 232 8.05 -28.24 11.03
N THR A 233 8.72 -29.34 10.65
CA THR A 233 9.86 -29.29 9.74
C THR A 233 9.42 -28.83 8.36
N THR A 234 10.22 -27.96 7.73
CA THR A 234 9.95 -27.40 6.41
C THR A 234 11.00 -27.85 5.41
N HIS A 235 10.60 -28.10 4.18
CA HIS A 235 11.49 -28.34 3.05
C HIS A 235 10.96 -27.70 1.78
N TRP A 236 11.87 -27.39 0.86
CA TRP A 236 11.48 -26.93 -0.46
C TRP A 236 10.90 -28.09 -1.27
N LEU A 237 9.63 -28.00 -1.63
CA LEU A 237 9.00 -28.94 -2.54
C LEU A 237 9.29 -28.55 -3.99
N LEU A 238 9.21 -27.25 -4.30
CA LEU A 238 9.55 -26.68 -5.61
C LEU A 238 10.23 -25.33 -5.40
N ARG A 239 11.44 -25.15 -5.94
CA ARG A 239 12.12 -23.84 -5.99
C ARG A 239 11.93 -23.24 -7.37
N LEU A 240 11.03 -22.27 -7.47
CA LEU A 240 10.68 -21.64 -8.72
C LEU A 240 10.26 -20.20 -8.43
N ALA A 241 11.17 -19.25 -8.71
CA ALA A 241 10.91 -17.85 -8.46
C ALA A 241 9.72 -17.32 -9.30
N GLY A 242 8.96 -16.40 -8.71
CA GLY A 242 7.75 -15.82 -9.29
C GLY A 242 6.49 -16.65 -9.08
N CYS A 243 6.52 -17.65 -8.18
CA CYS A 243 5.32 -18.36 -7.76
C CYS A 243 4.39 -17.43 -6.98
N ALA A 244 3.08 -17.58 -7.17
CA ALA A 244 2.11 -16.74 -6.48
C ALA A 244 0.71 -17.35 -6.37
N GLY A 245 0.02 -17.02 -5.28
CA GLY A 245 -1.35 -17.49 -5.02
C GLY A 245 -1.37 -18.88 -4.39
N SER A 246 -2.56 -19.39 -4.08
CA SER A 246 -2.70 -20.70 -3.44
C SER A 246 -2.35 -21.83 -4.41
N VAL A 247 -1.51 -22.75 -3.96
CA VAL A 247 -1.18 -24.00 -4.66
C VAL A 247 -2.34 -24.99 -4.57
N LEU A 248 -2.57 -25.76 -5.62
CA LEU A 248 -3.52 -26.87 -5.63
C LEU A 248 -2.75 -28.19 -5.48
N ALA A 249 -3.17 -29.04 -4.53
CA ALA A 249 -2.62 -30.38 -4.37
C ALA A 249 -3.43 -31.39 -5.18
N ALA A 250 -2.76 -32.15 -6.05
CA ALA A 250 -3.35 -33.23 -6.84
C ALA A 250 -3.34 -34.56 -6.05
N ALA A 251 -4.29 -35.45 -6.38
CA ALA A 251 -4.49 -36.71 -5.65
C ALA A 251 -3.33 -37.70 -5.77
N ASP A 252 -2.51 -37.58 -6.82
CA ASP A 252 -1.31 -38.38 -7.05
C ASP A 252 -0.07 -37.87 -6.29
N GLY A 253 -0.23 -36.81 -5.51
CA GLY A 253 0.84 -36.19 -4.73
C GLY A 253 1.47 -34.97 -5.40
N GLY A 254 1.17 -34.71 -6.68
CA GLY A 254 1.63 -33.53 -7.42
C GLY A 254 1.00 -32.23 -6.93
N ILE A 255 1.53 -31.11 -7.41
CA ILE A 255 1.01 -29.78 -7.12
C ILE A 255 0.85 -28.96 -8.40
N LEU A 256 -0.12 -28.04 -8.43
CA LEU A 256 -0.23 -27.01 -9.46
C LEU A 256 -0.11 -25.63 -8.83
N VAL A 257 0.77 -24.80 -9.39
CA VAL A 257 1.03 -23.44 -8.90
C VAL A 257 1.14 -22.47 -10.07
N ARG A 258 0.75 -21.22 -9.83
CA ARG A 258 0.90 -20.15 -10.82
C ARG A 258 2.31 -19.55 -10.71
N ARG A 259 2.94 -19.31 -11.86
CA ARG A 259 4.17 -18.53 -11.98
C ARG A 259 3.98 -17.50 -13.10
N GLY A 260 3.87 -16.22 -12.73
CA GLY A 260 3.53 -15.17 -13.70
C GLY A 260 2.23 -15.48 -14.46
N ALA A 261 2.30 -15.49 -15.78
CA ALA A 261 1.19 -15.80 -16.69
C ALA A 261 0.90 -17.31 -16.84
N ALA A 262 1.74 -18.16 -16.25
CA ALA A 262 1.71 -19.60 -16.46
C ALA A 262 1.16 -20.35 -15.25
N VAL A 263 0.62 -21.53 -15.51
CA VAL A 263 0.34 -22.55 -14.50
C VAL A 263 1.24 -23.74 -14.79
N VAL A 264 1.97 -24.18 -13.78
CA VAL A 264 2.86 -25.34 -13.86
C VAL A 264 2.40 -26.42 -12.92
N GLU A 265 2.55 -27.66 -13.35
CA GLU A 265 2.43 -28.84 -12.53
C GLU A 265 3.83 -29.28 -12.10
N TRP A 266 3.98 -29.60 -10.82
CA TRP A 266 5.16 -30.25 -10.28
C TRP A 266 4.76 -31.61 -9.72
N ASN A 267 5.29 -32.66 -10.32
CA ASN A 267 4.96 -34.03 -9.95
C ASN A 267 6.20 -34.92 -10.06
N ASN A 268 6.53 -35.64 -8.98
CA ASN A 268 7.66 -36.57 -8.92
C ASN A 268 9.00 -35.99 -9.44
N GLY A 269 9.29 -34.72 -9.17
CA GLY A 269 10.53 -34.07 -9.59
C GLY A 269 10.52 -33.54 -11.01
N VAL A 270 9.37 -33.58 -11.71
CA VAL A 270 9.20 -33.07 -13.07
C VAL A 270 8.27 -31.85 -13.06
N LEU A 271 8.72 -30.77 -13.67
CA LEU A 271 7.97 -29.55 -13.90
C LEU A 271 7.37 -29.56 -15.31
N THR A 272 6.05 -29.51 -15.41
CA THR A 272 5.30 -29.54 -16.67
C THR A 272 4.46 -28.26 -16.83
N PRO A 273 4.60 -27.49 -17.92
CA PRO A 273 3.70 -26.38 -18.22
C PRO A 273 2.29 -26.89 -18.53
N ILE A 274 1.27 -26.33 -17.89
CA ILE A 274 -0.14 -26.72 -18.08
C ILE A 274 -0.91 -25.68 -18.88
N ALA A 275 -0.72 -24.40 -18.55
CA ALA A 275 -1.40 -23.29 -19.22
C ALA A 275 -0.54 -22.02 -19.19
N GLY A 276 -0.85 -21.10 -20.10
CA GLY A 276 -0.21 -19.77 -20.20
C GLY A 276 -1.20 -18.73 -20.70
N ASP A 277 -0.74 -17.49 -20.93
CA ASP A 277 -1.61 -16.36 -21.32
C ASP A 277 -2.68 -16.05 -20.24
N LEU A 278 -2.27 -16.18 -18.98
CA LEU A 278 -3.07 -15.92 -17.78
C LEU A 278 -2.47 -14.76 -16.96
N ASP A 279 -1.97 -13.71 -17.62
CA ASP A 279 -1.35 -12.53 -16.97
C ASP A 279 -2.25 -11.86 -15.92
N ASP A 280 -3.56 -12.06 -16.03
CA ASP A 280 -4.60 -11.55 -15.17
C ASP A 280 -5.15 -12.57 -14.15
N ALA A 281 -4.56 -13.77 -14.06
CA ALA A 281 -5.00 -14.79 -13.12
C ALA A 281 -4.73 -14.36 -11.68
N ARG A 282 -5.81 -14.34 -10.89
CA ARG A 282 -5.82 -13.97 -9.47
C ARG A 282 -5.68 -15.18 -8.57
N MET A 283 -6.30 -16.30 -8.94
CA MET A 283 -6.26 -17.53 -8.15
C MET A 283 -6.55 -18.76 -9.00
N LEU A 284 -6.08 -19.90 -8.50
CA LEU A 284 -6.43 -21.23 -8.97
C LEU A 284 -7.44 -21.85 -8.01
N LEU A 285 -8.36 -22.65 -8.54
CA LEU A 285 -9.34 -23.40 -7.76
C LEU A 285 -9.69 -24.72 -8.44
N TRP A 286 -10.06 -25.71 -7.64
CA TRP A 286 -10.68 -26.93 -8.14
C TRP A 286 -12.12 -26.65 -8.58
N GLY A 287 -12.53 -27.26 -9.68
CA GLY A 287 -13.88 -27.19 -10.21
C GLY A 287 -14.48 -28.58 -10.46
N PRO A 288 -15.55 -28.67 -11.27
CA PRO A 288 -16.25 -29.93 -11.51
C PRO A 288 -15.35 -31.02 -12.08
N ALA A 289 -15.61 -32.27 -11.65
CA ALA A 289 -14.85 -33.46 -12.03
C ALA A 289 -13.34 -33.39 -11.74
N GLY A 290 -12.91 -32.55 -10.78
CA GLY A 290 -11.50 -32.40 -10.42
C GLY A 290 -10.69 -31.64 -11.46
N GLN A 291 -11.34 -30.82 -12.30
CA GLN A 291 -10.66 -29.97 -13.26
C GLN A 291 -10.11 -28.71 -12.58
N VAL A 292 -8.99 -28.21 -13.08
CA VAL A 292 -8.38 -26.97 -12.59
C VAL A 292 -8.99 -25.77 -13.31
N TRP A 293 -9.33 -24.74 -12.53
CA TRP A 293 -9.86 -23.49 -13.03
C TRP A 293 -9.00 -22.32 -12.53
N ALA A 294 -8.92 -21.28 -13.35
CA ALA A 294 -8.31 -20.01 -13.00
C ALA A 294 -9.35 -18.90 -13.04
N LEU A 295 -9.37 -18.06 -12.01
CA LEU A 295 -10.09 -16.79 -12.02
C LEU A 295 -9.18 -15.72 -12.61
N CYS A 296 -9.59 -15.15 -13.74
CA CYS A 296 -8.84 -14.18 -14.52
C CYS A 296 -9.59 -12.84 -14.56
N GLY A 297 -8.88 -11.74 -14.32
CA GLY A 297 -9.46 -10.40 -14.31
C GLY A 297 -10.32 -10.13 -13.08
N ASN A 298 -10.97 -8.96 -13.06
CA ASN A 298 -11.72 -8.49 -11.88
C ASN A 298 -13.11 -7.92 -12.20
N GLY A 299 -13.57 -7.91 -13.45
CA GLY A 299 -14.96 -7.57 -13.80
C GLY A 299 -15.30 -6.07 -13.79
N ALA A 300 -14.59 -5.27 -13.02
CA ALA A 300 -14.72 -3.81 -13.05
C ALA A 300 -14.23 -3.27 -14.41
N GLU A 301 -15.15 -2.71 -15.22
CA GLU A 301 -14.89 -2.19 -16.58
C GLU A 301 -13.81 -1.07 -16.64
N LEU A 302 -13.44 -0.61 -15.46
CA LEU A 302 -12.32 0.21 -15.05
C LEU A 302 -10.94 -0.45 -15.23
N GLY A 303 -10.71 -0.97 -16.43
CA GLY A 303 -9.35 -1.25 -16.86
C GLY A 303 -8.75 -2.61 -16.56
N GLY A 304 -9.53 -3.53 -16.00
CA GLY A 304 -9.16 -4.94 -15.95
C GLY A 304 -9.35 -5.64 -17.30
N SER A 305 -8.71 -6.79 -17.44
CA SER A 305 -9.16 -7.81 -18.39
C SER A 305 -10.60 -8.23 -18.06
N THR A 306 -11.36 -8.62 -19.08
CA THR A 306 -12.73 -9.13 -18.91
C THR A 306 -12.71 -10.26 -17.87
N LEU A 307 -13.55 -10.18 -16.83
CA LEU A 307 -13.64 -11.26 -15.84
C LEU A 307 -13.86 -12.58 -16.58
N GLY A 308 -13.09 -13.58 -16.21
CA GLY A 308 -13.10 -14.87 -16.87
C GLY A 308 -12.85 -15.99 -15.89
N LEU A 309 -13.62 -17.06 -16.04
CA LEU A 309 -13.30 -18.35 -15.45
C LEU A 309 -12.68 -19.19 -16.56
N VAL A 310 -11.38 -19.48 -16.45
CA VAL A 310 -10.65 -20.26 -17.45
C VAL A 310 -10.52 -21.68 -16.94
N ARG A 311 -11.14 -22.63 -17.63
CA ARG A 311 -10.90 -24.05 -17.40
C ARG A 311 -9.56 -24.41 -18.03
N LEU A 312 -8.63 -24.93 -17.24
CA LEU A 312 -7.35 -25.40 -17.73
C LEU A 312 -7.53 -26.82 -18.28
N GLY A 313 -7.04 -27.06 -19.49
CA GLY A 313 -6.90 -28.41 -20.03
C GLY A 313 -5.63 -29.07 -19.48
N GLY A 314 -5.55 -30.40 -19.53
CA GLY A 314 -4.38 -31.13 -19.02
C GLY A 314 -3.07 -30.89 -19.80
N THR A 315 -3.13 -30.11 -20.89
CA THR A 315 -1.99 -29.74 -21.73
C THR A 315 -2.14 -28.32 -22.25
N VAL A 316 -1.01 -27.66 -22.55
CA VAL A 316 -0.97 -26.30 -23.12
C VAL A 316 -1.81 -26.22 -24.41
N GLY A 317 -2.69 -25.22 -24.48
CA GLY A 317 -3.57 -25.00 -25.64
C GLY A 317 -4.98 -25.58 -25.51
N ASP A 318 -5.27 -26.42 -24.50
CA ASP A 318 -6.61 -26.97 -24.23
C ASP A 318 -7.41 -26.13 -23.20
N GLN A 319 -6.99 -24.87 -23.00
CA GLN A 319 -7.64 -23.95 -22.08
C GLN A 319 -8.93 -23.34 -22.68
N GLN A 320 -10.00 -23.32 -21.89
CA GLN A 320 -11.30 -22.78 -22.30
C GLN A 320 -11.70 -21.61 -21.40
N ARG A 321 -11.77 -20.40 -21.98
CA ARG A 321 -12.13 -19.18 -21.27
C ARG A 321 -13.64 -18.93 -21.31
N HIS A 322 -14.27 -18.85 -20.14
CA HIS A 322 -15.65 -18.42 -19.96
C HIS A 322 -15.66 -16.97 -19.51
N SER A 323 -15.94 -16.03 -20.42
CA SER A 323 -16.08 -14.62 -20.07
C SER A 323 -17.34 -14.40 -19.25
N VAL A 324 -17.17 -13.85 -18.05
CA VAL A 324 -18.22 -13.53 -17.10
C VAL A 324 -18.49 -12.04 -17.14
N SER A 325 -19.76 -11.67 -17.21
CA SER A 325 -20.21 -10.29 -17.08
C SER A 325 -20.70 -10.08 -15.65
N PHE A 326 -19.86 -9.48 -14.82
CA PHE A 326 -20.19 -9.10 -13.46
C PHE A 326 -19.57 -7.73 -13.15
N ASP A 327 -20.41 -6.71 -13.00
CA ASP A 327 -20.01 -5.32 -12.72
C ASP A 327 -19.69 -5.12 -11.23
N ALA A 328 -18.67 -5.82 -10.76
CA ALA A 328 -18.13 -5.72 -9.41
C ALA A 328 -16.63 -6.03 -9.45
N ASN A 329 -15.85 -5.50 -8.49
CA ASN A 329 -14.41 -5.78 -8.39
C ASN A 329 -14.19 -7.16 -7.74
N VAL A 330 -14.25 -8.23 -8.54
CA VAL A 330 -14.10 -9.61 -8.08
C VAL A 330 -12.65 -9.88 -7.70
N LEU A 331 -12.46 -10.38 -6.48
CA LEU A 331 -11.15 -10.62 -5.87
C LEU A 331 -10.86 -12.11 -5.69
N SER A 332 -11.90 -12.92 -5.47
CA SER A 332 -11.77 -14.36 -5.26
C SER A 332 -13.01 -15.12 -5.73
N ALA A 333 -12.92 -16.44 -5.80
CA ALA A 333 -14.03 -17.32 -6.17
C ALA A 333 -13.96 -18.65 -5.40
N ALA A 334 -15.11 -19.27 -5.18
CA ALA A 334 -15.22 -20.59 -4.58
C ALA A 334 -16.17 -21.48 -5.39
N TRP A 335 -15.83 -22.75 -5.57
CA TRP A 335 -16.66 -23.71 -6.30
C TRP A 335 -17.77 -24.26 -5.39
N LEU A 336 -19.02 -24.22 -5.87
CA LEU A 336 -20.22 -24.62 -5.14
C LEU A 336 -20.78 -26.00 -5.55
N GLY A 337 -20.11 -26.69 -6.49
CA GLY A 337 -20.65 -27.88 -7.14
C GLY A 337 -21.17 -27.60 -8.56
N ASP A 338 -21.12 -28.61 -9.43
CA ASP A 338 -21.47 -28.49 -10.85
C ASP A 338 -20.69 -27.34 -11.53
N LEU A 339 -21.34 -26.55 -12.37
CA LEU A 339 -20.77 -25.34 -12.97
C LEU A 339 -21.14 -24.06 -12.19
N ARG A 340 -21.36 -24.18 -10.87
CA ARG A 340 -21.70 -23.06 -9.99
C ARG A 340 -20.50 -22.57 -9.20
N PHE A 341 -20.32 -21.25 -9.18
CA PHE A 341 -19.22 -20.56 -8.53
C PHE A 341 -19.76 -19.38 -7.71
N PHE A 342 -19.27 -19.22 -6.48
CA PHE A 342 -19.44 -17.99 -5.72
C PHE A 342 -18.32 -17.04 -6.09
N LEU A 343 -18.65 -15.82 -6.52
CA LEU A 343 -17.71 -14.76 -6.88
C LEU A 343 -17.68 -13.74 -5.75
N GLY A 344 -16.54 -13.66 -5.07
CA GLY A 344 -16.28 -12.71 -3.99
C GLY A 344 -15.80 -11.37 -4.52
N SER A 345 -16.57 -10.32 -4.27
CA SER A 345 -16.21 -8.94 -4.65
C SER A 345 -16.38 -7.97 -3.50
N ASP A 346 -15.63 -6.88 -3.57
CA ASP A 346 -15.80 -5.76 -2.65
C ASP A 346 -17.20 -5.13 -2.83
N GLY A 347 -17.87 -4.84 -1.71
CA GLY A 347 -19.27 -4.40 -1.67
C GLY A 347 -20.31 -5.50 -1.91
N TYR A 348 -20.31 -6.13 -3.10
CA TYR A 348 -21.34 -7.12 -3.47
C TYR A 348 -20.76 -8.35 -4.17
N SER A 349 -20.95 -9.52 -3.60
CA SER A 349 -20.64 -10.85 -4.15
C SER A 349 -21.84 -11.44 -4.89
N ALA A 350 -21.66 -12.55 -5.61
CA ALA A 350 -22.77 -13.23 -6.29
C ALA A 350 -22.50 -14.72 -6.55
N VAL A 351 -23.57 -15.48 -6.77
CA VAL A 351 -23.49 -16.86 -7.27
C VAL A 351 -23.68 -16.86 -8.79
N LEU A 352 -22.72 -17.43 -9.51
CA LEU A 352 -22.77 -17.63 -10.95
C LEU A 352 -22.99 -19.11 -11.27
N ASP A 353 -23.97 -19.40 -12.11
CA ASP A 353 -24.19 -20.73 -12.71
C ASP A 353 -23.85 -20.71 -14.20
N LEU A 354 -22.62 -21.14 -14.53
CA LEU A 354 -22.10 -21.13 -15.90
C LEU A 354 -22.89 -22.05 -16.84
N ALA A 355 -23.64 -23.03 -16.33
CA ALA A 355 -24.52 -23.86 -17.18
C ALA A 355 -25.73 -23.08 -17.69
N ARG A 356 -26.11 -21.99 -17.00
CA ARG A 356 -27.32 -21.21 -17.30
C ARG A 356 -27.00 -19.84 -17.89
N THR A 357 -25.98 -19.17 -17.37
CA THR A 357 -25.67 -17.78 -17.72
C THR A 357 -24.21 -17.46 -17.42
N THR A 358 -23.63 -16.54 -18.20
CA THR A 358 -22.35 -15.90 -17.87
C THR A 358 -22.55 -14.48 -17.33
N LEU A 359 -23.79 -14.02 -17.23
CA LEU A 359 -24.17 -12.71 -16.71
C LEU A 359 -24.66 -12.83 -15.27
N VAL A 360 -24.03 -12.09 -14.37
CA VAL A 360 -24.52 -11.83 -13.01
C VAL A 360 -25.38 -10.56 -13.05
N ARG A 361 -26.63 -10.67 -12.59
CA ARG A 361 -27.55 -9.54 -12.56
C ARG A 361 -27.58 -8.91 -11.16
N ARG A 362 -28.02 -7.64 -11.07
CA ARG A 362 -28.10 -6.92 -9.78
C ARG A 362 -29.03 -7.61 -8.78
N GLU A 363 -30.09 -8.27 -9.25
CA GLU A 363 -30.96 -9.05 -8.38
C GLU A 363 -30.28 -10.27 -7.74
N ASP A 364 -29.11 -10.70 -8.23
CA ASP A 364 -28.35 -11.83 -7.70
C ASP A 364 -27.21 -11.41 -6.76
N TRP A 365 -27.11 -10.11 -6.46
CA TRP A 365 -26.07 -9.56 -5.59
C TRP A 365 -26.33 -9.92 -4.12
N ILE A 366 -25.24 -10.23 -3.43
CA ILE A 366 -25.15 -10.62 -2.03
C ILE A 366 -24.17 -9.64 -1.37
N GLU A 367 -24.60 -8.90 -0.36
CA GLU A 367 -23.74 -7.92 0.30
C GLU A 367 -22.52 -8.58 0.96
N SER A 368 -21.34 -8.06 0.64
CA SER A 368 -20.06 -8.50 1.22
C SER A 368 -19.80 -7.70 2.49
N PRO A 369 -19.67 -8.35 3.67
CA PRO A 369 -19.48 -7.65 4.94
C PRO A 369 -18.11 -6.97 5.03
N THR A 370 -17.10 -7.54 4.36
CA THR A 370 -15.76 -6.96 4.19
C THR A 370 -15.19 -7.32 2.83
N VAL A 371 -13.91 -7.00 2.55
CA VAL A 371 -13.22 -7.32 1.31
C VAL A 371 -12.90 -8.83 1.21
N PRO A 372 -13.55 -9.60 0.31
CA PRO A 372 -13.48 -11.07 0.29
C PRO A 372 -12.26 -11.57 -0.48
N ARG A 373 -11.05 -11.42 0.08
CA ARG A 373 -9.82 -11.91 -0.57
C ARG A 373 -9.62 -13.42 -0.44
N TYR A 374 -10.09 -14.02 0.64
CA TYR A 374 -9.95 -15.45 0.90
C TYR A 374 -11.31 -16.08 1.12
N LEU A 375 -11.68 -16.98 0.21
CA LEU A 375 -12.95 -17.69 0.21
C LEU A 375 -12.71 -19.19 0.09
N THR A 376 -13.56 -19.97 0.75
CA THR A 376 -13.60 -21.42 0.59
C THR A 376 -15.02 -21.93 0.84
N THR A 377 -15.30 -23.16 0.41
CA THR A 377 -16.57 -23.84 0.70
C THR A 377 -16.38 -24.90 1.77
N SER A 378 -17.23 -24.86 2.81
CA SER A 378 -17.24 -25.85 3.89
C SER A 378 -18.67 -26.26 4.18
N ASN A 379 -18.98 -27.55 4.08
CA ASN A 379 -20.31 -28.11 4.35
C ASN A 379 -21.48 -27.43 3.59
N GLY A 380 -21.23 -26.91 2.39
CA GLY A 380 -22.23 -26.22 1.56
C GLY A 380 -22.34 -24.71 1.82
N ASP A 381 -21.70 -24.20 2.87
CA ASP A 381 -21.60 -22.78 3.15
C ASP A 381 -20.34 -22.18 2.51
N VAL A 382 -20.39 -20.90 2.17
CA VAL A 382 -19.20 -20.13 1.76
C VAL A 382 -18.64 -19.43 2.98
N ILE A 383 -17.39 -19.72 3.29
CA ILE A 383 -16.65 -19.10 4.39
C ILE A 383 -15.67 -18.08 3.82
N MET A 384 -15.65 -16.92 4.44
CA MET A 384 -14.81 -15.79 4.07
C MET A 384 -13.93 -15.37 5.23
N ALA A 385 -12.67 -15.08 4.93
CA ALA A 385 -11.76 -14.40 5.84
C ALA A 385 -11.29 -13.08 5.21
N GLY A 386 -11.34 -12.00 5.98
CA GLY A 386 -10.91 -10.67 5.53
C GLY A 386 -10.65 -9.74 6.70
N SER A 387 -10.07 -8.58 6.43
CA SER A 387 -9.94 -7.53 7.44
C SER A 387 -11.30 -6.86 7.70
N ASP A 388 -11.52 -6.34 8.89
CA ASP A 388 -12.64 -5.46 9.15
C ASP A 388 -12.53 -4.16 8.32
N HIS A 389 -13.62 -3.39 8.25
CA HIS A 389 -13.68 -2.12 7.52
C HIS A 389 -12.67 -1.06 8.03
N ARG A 390 -12.00 -1.29 9.17
CA ARG A 390 -10.99 -0.41 9.77
C ARG A 390 -9.56 -0.91 9.57
N GLY A 391 -9.37 -2.12 9.03
CA GLY A 391 -8.08 -2.77 8.86
C GLY A 391 -7.40 -3.21 10.16
N LEU A 392 -8.12 -3.23 11.29
CA LEU A 392 -7.54 -3.43 12.63
C LEU A 392 -7.66 -4.87 13.13
N ARG A 393 -8.58 -5.66 12.54
CA ARG A 393 -8.88 -7.04 12.96
C ARG A 393 -9.15 -7.91 11.75
N ILE A 394 -9.00 -9.22 11.93
CA ILE A 394 -9.44 -10.22 10.97
C ILE A 394 -10.80 -10.75 11.38
N VAL A 395 -11.73 -10.79 10.44
CA VAL A 395 -13.07 -11.34 10.63
C VAL A 395 -13.31 -12.53 9.73
N LEU A 396 -14.02 -13.51 10.28
CA LEU A 396 -14.50 -14.70 9.57
C LEU A 396 -16.01 -14.60 9.42
N HIS A 397 -16.51 -14.66 8.19
CA HIS A 397 -17.95 -14.63 7.90
C HIS A 397 -18.40 -15.90 7.18
N ARG A 398 -19.63 -16.32 7.48
CA ARG A 398 -20.35 -17.35 6.74
C ARG A 398 -21.41 -16.68 5.88
N PHE A 399 -21.49 -17.04 4.61
CA PHE A 399 -22.62 -16.69 3.74
C PHE A 399 -23.64 -17.82 3.71
N ASP A 400 -24.90 -17.46 3.99
CA ASP A 400 -26.05 -18.31 3.72
C ASP A 400 -26.57 -17.98 2.31
N LEU A 401 -26.38 -18.92 1.39
CA LEU A 401 -26.75 -18.75 -0.01
C LEU A 401 -28.27 -18.80 -0.24
N SER A 402 -29.04 -19.34 0.70
CA SER A 402 -30.50 -19.44 0.61
C SER A 402 -31.17 -18.12 0.96
N THR A 403 -30.68 -17.44 2.00
CA THR A 403 -31.18 -16.14 2.47
C THR A 403 -30.43 -14.97 1.85
N ARG A 404 -29.27 -15.21 1.22
CA ARG A 404 -28.38 -14.19 0.65
C ARG A 404 -27.87 -13.19 1.70
N THR A 405 -27.56 -13.70 2.88
CA THR A 405 -27.03 -12.91 4.01
C THR A 405 -25.70 -13.47 4.49
N SER A 406 -24.91 -12.65 5.16
CA SER A 406 -23.70 -13.10 5.86
C SER A 406 -23.84 -12.96 7.38
N SER A 407 -23.17 -13.84 8.12
CA SER A 407 -23.11 -13.82 9.59
C SER A 407 -21.66 -13.93 10.06
N LEU A 408 -21.28 -13.12 11.05
CA LEU A 408 -19.96 -13.20 11.68
C LEU A 408 -19.81 -14.53 12.45
N ILE A 409 -18.70 -15.21 12.20
CA ILE A 409 -18.30 -16.48 12.84
C ILE A 409 -17.32 -16.20 13.98
N ALA A 410 -16.28 -15.40 13.70
CA ALA A 410 -15.22 -15.09 14.65
C ALA A 410 -14.48 -13.79 14.28
N GLU A 411 -13.97 -13.11 15.30
CA GLU A 411 -13.00 -12.02 15.21
C GLU A 411 -11.68 -12.48 15.82
N LEU A 412 -10.61 -12.33 15.04
CA LEU A 412 -9.26 -12.77 15.37
C LEU A 412 -8.31 -11.59 15.47
N GLN A 413 -7.39 -11.66 16.43
CA GLN A 413 -6.30 -10.69 16.56
C GLN A 413 -5.09 -11.18 15.75
N LEU A 414 -5.07 -10.85 14.45
CA LEU A 414 -3.99 -11.16 13.51
C LEU A 414 -3.60 -9.88 12.76
N ASN A 415 -2.34 -9.79 12.32
CA ASN A 415 -1.84 -8.69 11.47
C ASN A 415 -2.47 -8.75 10.07
N ARG A 416 -2.49 -9.95 9.48
CA ARG A 416 -2.99 -10.20 8.12
C ARG A 416 -3.48 -11.65 7.99
N VAL A 417 -4.41 -11.89 7.06
CA VAL A 417 -4.71 -13.24 6.57
C VAL A 417 -3.86 -13.52 5.33
N GLN A 418 -3.22 -14.68 5.31
CA GLN A 418 -2.39 -15.15 4.20
C GLN A 418 -3.08 -16.28 3.40
N GLY A 419 -4.08 -16.95 3.97
CA GLY A 419 -4.87 -17.94 3.23
C GLY A 419 -6.00 -18.56 4.04
N LEU A 420 -6.97 -19.15 3.34
CA LEU A 420 -8.09 -19.90 3.89
C LEU A 420 -8.35 -21.12 2.99
N CYS A 421 -8.40 -22.32 3.54
CA CYS A 421 -8.69 -23.54 2.78
C CYS A 421 -9.45 -24.58 3.61
N VAL A 422 -9.99 -25.60 2.94
CA VAL A 422 -10.63 -26.76 3.58
C VAL A 422 -9.86 -28.01 3.18
N THR A 423 -9.51 -28.85 4.16
CA THR A 423 -8.81 -30.11 3.90
C THR A 423 -9.72 -31.13 3.23
N SER A 424 -9.15 -32.18 2.62
CA SER A 424 -9.90 -33.33 2.12
C SER A 424 -10.75 -34.04 3.19
N ALA A 425 -10.41 -33.87 4.47
CA ALA A 425 -11.18 -34.35 5.61
C ALA A 425 -12.28 -33.38 6.09
N GLY A 426 -12.49 -32.25 5.40
CA GLY A 426 -13.51 -31.25 5.73
C GLY A 426 -13.12 -30.28 6.85
N ARG A 427 -11.84 -30.17 7.21
CA ARG A 427 -11.37 -29.27 8.27
C ARG A 427 -11.06 -27.89 7.68
N LEU A 428 -11.58 -26.83 8.29
CA LEU A 428 -11.33 -25.46 7.85
C LEU A 428 -10.03 -24.95 8.46
N MET A 429 -9.11 -24.50 7.61
CA MET A 429 -7.77 -24.07 7.97
C MET A 429 -7.55 -22.62 7.56
N LEU A 430 -7.07 -21.80 8.50
CA LEU A 430 -6.70 -20.41 8.29
C LEU A 430 -5.19 -20.26 8.50
N LEU A 431 -4.52 -19.62 7.55
CA LEU A 431 -3.15 -19.15 7.73
C LEU A 431 -3.19 -17.64 7.97
N GLY A 432 -2.85 -17.26 9.20
CA GLY A 432 -2.72 -15.87 9.63
C GLY A 432 -1.28 -15.45 9.77
N ASP A 433 -1.09 -14.16 10.03
CA ASP A 433 0.17 -13.59 10.50
C ASP A 433 -0.07 -12.96 11.89
N VAL A 434 0.81 -13.27 12.84
CA VAL A 434 0.66 -12.87 14.24
C VAL A 434 1.35 -11.55 14.50
N ARG A 435 0.84 -10.78 15.47
CA ARG A 435 1.38 -9.47 15.85
C ARG A 435 2.90 -9.52 16.11
N GLY A 436 3.66 -9.03 15.14
CA GLY A 436 5.00 -8.47 15.28
C GLY A 436 4.99 -7.02 14.76
N ASN A 437 5.95 -6.20 15.22
CA ASN A 437 6.05 -4.77 14.85
C ASN A 437 6.69 -4.51 13.49
N ASP A 438 7.03 -5.56 12.74
CA ASP A 438 7.41 -5.46 11.35
C ASP A 438 6.31 -6.13 10.51
N VAL A 439 5.49 -5.32 9.86
CA VAL A 439 4.38 -5.80 9.01
C VAL A 439 4.91 -6.54 7.76
N TRP A 440 6.22 -6.46 7.49
CA TRP A 440 6.88 -7.03 6.32
C TRP A 440 7.60 -8.35 6.61
N VAL A 441 7.75 -8.76 7.88
CA VAL A 441 8.34 -10.05 8.23
C VAL A 441 7.23 -10.99 8.72
N PRO A 442 6.70 -11.87 7.84
CA PRO A 442 5.60 -12.74 8.21
C PRO A 442 6.02 -13.73 9.31
N ARG A 443 5.21 -13.82 10.36
CA ARG A 443 5.22 -14.86 11.39
C ARG A 443 3.97 -15.72 11.21
N PRO A 444 4.00 -16.68 10.27
CA PRO A 444 2.81 -17.38 9.86
C PRO A 444 2.27 -18.26 10.99
N VAL A 445 0.96 -18.23 11.21
CA VAL A 445 0.30 -19.05 12.22
C VAL A 445 -0.86 -19.81 11.61
N LEU A 446 -0.81 -21.13 11.77
CA LEU A 446 -1.79 -22.06 11.25
C LEU A 446 -2.86 -22.36 12.31
N ILE A 447 -4.11 -22.07 11.96
CA ILE A 447 -5.26 -22.16 12.85
C ILE A 447 -6.29 -23.09 12.21
N GLU A 448 -6.75 -24.08 12.96
CA GLU A 448 -7.91 -24.90 12.62
C GLU A 448 -9.17 -24.25 13.18
N VAL A 449 -10.18 -24.05 12.32
CA VAL A 449 -11.47 -23.46 12.66
C VAL A 449 -12.51 -24.57 12.64
N THR A 450 -13.05 -24.94 13.79
CA THR A 450 -14.15 -25.92 13.87
C THR A 450 -15.47 -25.18 13.95
N LEU A 451 -16.39 -25.48 13.03
CA LEU A 451 -17.76 -24.96 13.00
C LEU A 451 -18.70 -26.11 13.44
N VAL A 452 -19.14 -26.12 14.70
CA VAL A 452 -20.16 -27.07 15.14
C VAL A 452 -21.54 -26.55 14.69
N PRO A 453 -22.40 -27.37 14.06
CA PRO A 453 -23.74 -26.94 13.67
C PRO A 453 -24.53 -26.48 14.91
N PRO A 454 -25.21 -25.33 14.86
CA PRO A 454 -26.01 -24.86 16.01
C PRO A 454 -27.15 -25.85 16.27
N THR A 455 -27.18 -26.43 17.47
CA THR A 455 -28.22 -27.38 17.89
C THR A 455 -29.54 -26.72 18.34
N THR A 456 -29.68 -25.40 18.27
CA THR A 456 -30.88 -24.68 18.72
C THR A 456 -31.13 -23.41 17.90
N THR A 457 -32.41 -23.10 17.71
CA THR A 457 -32.99 -22.00 16.89
C THR A 457 -32.80 -20.59 17.45
N ASP A 458 -31.82 -20.36 18.32
CA ASP A 458 -31.57 -19.05 18.91
C ASP A 458 -30.46 -18.30 18.13
N PRO A 459 -30.53 -16.96 18.00
CA PRO A 459 -29.47 -16.18 17.38
C PRO A 459 -28.14 -16.40 18.10
N PRO A 460 -27.00 -16.46 17.38
CA PRO A 460 -25.71 -16.75 17.98
C PRO A 460 -25.39 -15.70 19.05
N THR A 461 -25.30 -16.13 20.30
CA THR A 461 -24.76 -15.33 21.38
C THR A 461 -23.23 -15.35 21.29
N PHE A 462 -22.60 -14.19 21.47
CA PHE A 462 -21.14 -14.07 21.52
C PHE A 462 -20.73 -14.12 22.98
N SER A 463 -19.98 -15.16 23.36
CA SER A 463 -19.47 -15.33 24.72
C SER A 463 -18.05 -14.76 24.80
N PRO A 464 -17.78 -13.68 25.57
CA PRO A 464 -16.42 -13.25 25.85
C PRO A 464 -15.70 -14.28 26.73
N THR A 465 -14.45 -14.61 26.39
CA THR A 465 -13.62 -15.53 27.19
C THR A 465 -13.25 -14.85 28.51
N PRO A 466 -13.64 -15.38 29.69
CA PRO A 466 -13.26 -14.78 30.95
C PRO A 466 -11.75 -14.98 31.22
N PRO A 467 -11.02 -13.95 31.69
CA PRO A 467 -9.61 -14.10 32.02
C PRO A 467 -9.44 -15.13 33.14
N ARG A 468 -8.48 -16.06 32.96
CA ARG A 468 -8.03 -16.98 34.01
C ARG A 468 -7.34 -16.17 35.12
N HIS A 469 -8.12 -15.65 36.07
CA HIS A 469 -7.57 -15.07 37.29
C HIS A 469 -7.07 -16.16 38.25
N LEU A 470 -5.79 -16.08 38.60
CA LEU A 470 -5.24 -16.69 39.81
C LEU A 470 -6.07 -16.23 41.02
N ALA A 471 -6.46 -17.21 41.85
CA ALA A 471 -7.40 -17.06 42.95
C ALA A 471 -7.10 -15.85 43.87
N SER A 472 -8.09 -15.00 44.06
CA SER A 472 -8.12 -13.94 45.07
C SER A 472 -9.16 -14.27 46.15
N PRO A 473 -8.97 -13.82 47.41
CA PRO A 473 -9.71 -14.28 48.61
C PRO A 473 -11.15 -13.74 48.66
N PRO A 474 -12.04 -14.28 49.54
CA PRO A 474 -13.48 -14.23 49.34
C PRO A 474 -14.08 -12.82 49.56
N PRO A 475 -15.24 -12.53 48.93
CA PRO A 475 -15.81 -11.18 48.90
C PRO A 475 -16.48 -10.80 50.21
N ARG A 476 -16.38 -9.50 50.55
CA ARG A 476 -17.23 -8.86 51.56
C ARG A 476 -18.58 -8.49 50.93
N LYS A 477 -19.65 -8.73 51.69
CA LYS A 477 -21.07 -8.58 51.34
C LYS A 477 -21.40 -7.19 50.77
N ALA A 478 -22.22 -7.20 49.71
CA ALA A 478 -22.88 -6.03 49.16
C ALA A 478 -24.15 -5.69 49.96
N ASP A 479 -24.43 -4.40 50.09
CA ASP A 479 -25.75 -3.84 50.41
C ASP A 479 -26.45 -3.40 49.11
N PRO A 480 -27.78 -3.53 49.00
CA PRO A 480 -28.53 -3.22 47.78
C PRO A 480 -29.28 -1.89 47.90
N SER A 481 -29.15 -1.01 46.90
CA SER A 481 -30.17 -0.05 46.43
C SER A 481 -29.54 0.88 45.41
N ASP A 482 -29.96 0.81 44.16
CA ASP A 482 -30.88 1.82 43.65
C ASP A 482 -31.38 1.45 42.25
N GLU A 483 -32.68 1.64 42.10
CA GLU A 483 -33.48 1.40 40.91
C GLU A 483 -33.38 2.58 39.92
N SER A 484 -33.79 2.27 38.69
CA SER A 484 -34.41 3.14 37.67
C SER A 484 -33.58 4.24 37.01
N ASP A 485 -33.44 4.19 35.68
CA ASP A 485 -34.31 5.01 34.80
C ASP A 485 -34.08 4.71 33.30
N GLU A 486 -35.17 4.41 32.61
CA GLU A 486 -35.28 4.42 31.15
C GLU A 486 -35.46 5.85 30.63
N CYS A 487 -34.80 6.21 29.52
CA CYS A 487 -35.24 7.27 28.60
C CYS A 487 -34.55 7.16 27.22
N PRO A 488 -35.10 7.78 26.15
CA PRO A 488 -35.27 7.12 24.85
C PRO A 488 -34.31 7.62 23.77
N SER A 489 -34.10 6.74 22.78
CA SER A 489 -33.43 6.99 21.51
C SER A 489 -34.28 7.87 20.58
N THR A 490 -33.67 8.92 20.00
CA THR A 490 -33.76 9.27 18.56
C THR A 490 -32.88 10.49 18.24
N ALA A 491 -32.02 10.38 17.22
CA ALA A 491 -31.45 11.51 16.47
C ALA A 491 -31.46 11.21 14.95
N PRO A 492 -31.58 12.22 14.04
CA PRO A 492 -32.03 12.02 12.65
C PRO A 492 -30.90 12.00 11.58
N SER A 493 -31.17 11.38 10.43
CA SER A 493 -30.26 11.17 9.26
C SER A 493 -30.27 12.29 8.20
N ALA A 494 -29.16 12.48 7.46
CA ALA A 494 -28.96 13.46 6.37
C ALA A 494 -29.65 13.09 5.02
N PRO A 495 -29.90 14.04 4.08
CA PRO A 495 -30.71 13.82 2.86
C PRO A 495 -29.94 13.28 1.63
N ALA A 496 -30.66 12.55 0.75
CA ALA A 496 -30.15 11.83 -0.44
C ALA A 496 -29.80 12.73 -1.65
N ARG A 497 -28.82 12.32 -2.50
CA ARG A 497 -28.33 13.10 -3.67
C ARG A 497 -29.17 12.84 -4.93
N PRO A 498 -29.51 13.88 -5.73
CA PRO A 498 -30.45 13.77 -6.88
C PRO A 498 -29.92 12.99 -8.10
N TYR A 499 -28.62 12.73 -8.18
CA TYR A 499 -28.00 11.96 -9.27
C TYR A 499 -27.97 10.45 -9.00
N ASP A 500 -28.16 10.02 -7.75
CA ASP A 500 -28.16 8.60 -7.36
C ASP A 500 -29.26 7.83 -8.09
N ALA A 501 -30.43 8.46 -8.26
CA ALA A 501 -31.54 7.90 -9.02
C ALA A 501 -31.25 7.76 -10.53
N VAL A 502 -30.37 8.61 -11.08
CA VAL A 502 -29.93 8.50 -12.49
C VAL A 502 -28.90 7.38 -12.63
N LEU A 503 -27.95 7.27 -11.70
CA LEU A 503 -26.98 6.18 -11.61
C LEU A 503 -27.65 4.80 -11.44
N LEU A 504 -28.71 4.75 -10.63
CA LEU A 504 -29.52 3.54 -10.43
C LEU A 504 -30.28 3.13 -11.69
N ALA A 505 -30.73 4.11 -12.48
CA ALA A 505 -31.46 3.91 -13.73
C ALA A 505 -30.54 3.78 -14.96
N ALA A 506 -29.22 3.98 -14.82
CA ALA A 506 -28.27 3.93 -15.93
C ALA A 506 -28.13 2.52 -16.50
N HIS A 507 -28.27 2.39 -17.82
CA HIS A 507 -28.16 1.11 -18.54
C HIS A 507 -27.69 1.27 -19.99
N GLY A 508 -27.06 2.42 -20.30
CA GLY A 508 -26.47 2.68 -21.61
C GLY A 508 -27.49 2.93 -22.73
N GLU A 509 -28.74 3.27 -22.40
CA GLU A 509 -29.82 3.49 -23.35
C GLU A 509 -30.05 4.99 -23.61
N ARG A 510 -29.72 5.43 -24.82
CA ARG A 510 -29.74 6.85 -25.18
C ARG A 510 -31.13 7.49 -25.12
N LYS A 511 -32.17 6.67 -25.27
CA LYS A 511 -33.58 7.09 -25.32
C LYS A 511 -34.08 7.63 -23.98
N ASP A 512 -33.40 7.35 -22.87
CA ASP A 512 -33.79 7.79 -21.53
C ASP A 512 -33.40 9.24 -21.25
N TYR A 513 -32.63 9.85 -22.15
CA TYR A 513 -32.18 11.22 -22.04
C TYR A 513 -32.84 12.10 -23.09
N ALA A 514 -33.68 13.03 -22.64
CA ALA A 514 -34.22 14.10 -23.47
C ALA A 514 -33.16 15.20 -23.59
N LEU A 515 -32.69 15.49 -24.80
CA LEU A 515 -31.69 16.54 -25.01
C LEU A 515 -32.29 17.85 -25.49
N GLY A 516 -31.63 18.93 -25.12
CA GLY A 516 -31.85 20.24 -25.72
C GLY A 516 -31.51 20.25 -27.22
N PRO A 517 -32.11 21.18 -27.99
CA PRO A 517 -31.99 21.24 -29.44
C PRO A 517 -30.61 21.70 -29.94
N ARG A 518 -29.75 22.22 -29.05
CA ARG A 518 -28.42 22.73 -29.38
C ARG A 518 -27.40 22.22 -28.36
N PRO A 519 -26.17 21.89 -28.79
CA PRO A 519 -25.09 21.54 -27.87
C PRO A 519 -24.63 22.77 -27.06
N LEU A 520 -24.11 22.55 -25.85
CA LEU A 520 -23.50 23.55 -24.97
C LEU A 520 -22.17 24.08 -25.55
N LYS A 521 -21.41 23.21 -26.23
CA LYS A 521 -20.14 23.55 -26.87
C LYS A 521 -20.11 22.99 -28.29
N VAL A 522 -19.74 23.83 -29.27
CA VAL A 522 -19.64 23.48 -30.69
C VAL A 522 -18.17 23.52 -31.09
N GLY A 523 -17.55 22.35 -31.31
CA GLY A 523 -16.15 22.22 -31.75
C GLY A 523 -15.43 21.01 -31.14
N GLY A 524 -14.47 20.43 -31.86
CA GLY A 524 -13.65 19.29 -31.39
C GLY A 524 -14.13 17.90 -31.86
N GLN A 525 -13.69 16.86 -31.12
CA GLN A 525 -13.95 15.43 -31.41
C GLN A 525 -15.29 14.91 -30.85
N ALA A 526 -15.91 15.66 -29.92
CA ALA A 526 -17.20 15.35 -29.28
C ALA A 526 -18.07 16.60 -29.10
N GLU A 527 -19.38 16.42 -28.97
CA GLU A 527 -20.39 17.46 -28.69
C GLU A 527 -21.04 17.19 -27.33
N VAL A 528 -21.19 18.22 -26.49
CA VAL A 528 -21.89 18.11 -25.20
C VAL A 528 -23.26 18.76 -25.32
N PHE A 529 -24.32 18.04 -24.95
CA PHE A 529 -25.69 18.53 -24.97
C PHE A 529 -26.22 18.69 -23.55
N PRO A 530 -27.00 19.74 -23.25
CA PRO A 530 -27.79 19.76 -22.04
C PRO A 530 -28.94 18.76 -22.21
N GLY A 531 -29.32 18.07 -21.14
CA GLY A 531 -30.44 17.15 -21.18
C GLY A 531 -31.08 16.93 -19.83
N THR A 532 -32.08 16.07 -19.86
CA THR A 532 -32.84 15.65 -18.69
C THR A 532 -33.02 14.15 -18.76
N HIS A 533 -32.74 13.46 -17.66
CA HIS A 533 -33.08 12.05 -17.53
C HIS A 533 -34.60 11.93 -17.37
N LYS A 534 -35.26 11.24 -18.32
CA LYS A 534 -36.73 11.20 -18.43
C LYS A 534 -37.38 10.54 -17.22
N GLY A 535 -36.73 9.54 -16.61
CA GLY A 535 -37.27 8.81 -15.47
C GLY A 535 -37.30 9.61 -14.18
N THR A 536 -36.31 10.48 -13.96
CA THR A 536 -36.14 11.22 -12.68
C THR A 536 -36.39 12.71 -12.80
N GLY A 537 -36.39 13.27 -14.02
CA GLY A 537 -36.42 14.71 -14.24
C GLY A 537 -35.10 15.43 -13.93
N THR A 538 -34.04 14.70 -13.57
CA THR A 538 -32.73 15.28 -13.19
C THR A 538 -32.04 15.90 -14.40
N ALA A 539 -31.51 17.11 -14.25
CA ALA A 539 -30.72 17.79 -15.27
C ALA A 539 -29.35 17.10 -15.43
N ILE A 540 -28.95 16.84 -16.67
CA ILE A 540 -27.70 16.14 -17.01
C ILE A 540 -27.00 16.82 -18.20
N ALA A 541 -25.74 16.47 -18.40
CA ALA A 541 -24.99 16.78 -19.62
C ALA A 541 -24.63 15.46 -20.33
N LEU A 542 -24.85 15.40 -21.63
CA LEU A 542 -24.53 14.22 -22.45
C LEU A 542 -23.47 14.58 -23.49
N LYS A 543 -22.28 14.00 -23.37
CA LYS A 543 -21.17 14.14 -24.32
C LYS A 543 -21.24 13.01 -25.34
N ARG A 544 -21.28 13.31 -26.63
CA ARG A 544 -21.34 12.33 -27.72
C ARG A 544 -20.24 12.59 -28.75
N LEU A 545 -19.60 11.55 -29.25
CA LEU A 545 -18.59 11.66 -30.32
C LEU A 545 -19.19 12.25 -31.61
N ARG A 546 -18.50 13.23 -32.19
CA ARG A 546 -18.83 13.82 -33.49
C ARG A 546 -18.21 13.02 -34.64
N ILE A 547 -17.00 12.53 -34.42
CA ILE A 547 -16.23 11.70 -35.37
C ILE A 547 -16.09 10.32 -34.76
N ARG A 548 -16.55 9.29 -35.47
CA ARG A 548 -16.50 7.90 -35.04
C ARG A 548 -15.23 7.24 -35.56
N GLY A 549 -14.20 7.15 -34.72
CA GLY A 549 -12.96 6.43 -34.98
C GLY A 549 -12.50 5.68 -33.74
N ASP A 550 -11.63 4.68 -33.90
CA ASP A 550 -11.17 3.84 -32.79
C ASP A 550 -10.39 4.65 -31.74
N ASP A 551 -9.62 5.66 -32.17
CA ASP A 551 -8.90 6.55 -31.26
C ASP A 551 -9.85 7.42 -30.43
N GLN A 552 -10.93 7.93 -31.03
CA GLN A 552 -11.92 8.74 -30.32
C GLN A 552 -12.73 7.90 -29.33
N ARG A 553 -13.08 6.65 -29.70
CA ARG A 553 -13.70 5.69 -28.78
C ARG A 553 -12.77 5.31 -27.64
N ALA A 554 -11.48 5.11 -27.91
CA ALA A 554 -10.49 4.84 -26.86
C ALA A 554 -10.35 6.02 -25.89
N ARG A 555 -10.41 7.27 -26.37
CA ARG A 555 -10.43 8.46 -25.51
C ARG A 555 -11.70 8.55 -24.67
N MET A 556 -12.87 8.34 -25.28
CA MET A 556 -14.15 8.29 -24.55
C MET A 556 -14.14 7.18 -23.49
N LYS A 557 -13.58 6.01 -23.80
CA LYS A 557 -13.40 4.92 -22.84
C LYS A 557 -12.54 5.34 -21.66
N ARG A 558 -11.40 6.01 -21.89
CA ARG A 558 -10.55 6.50 -20.79
C ARG A 558 -11.28 7.50 -19.90
N GLU A 559 -12.13 8.35 -20.48
CA GLU A 559 -12.96 9.28 -19.74
C GLU A 559 -14.02 8.58 -18.88
N VAL A 560 -14.69 7.58 -19.44
CA VAL A 560 -15.64 6.72 -18.71
C VAL A 560 -14.94 5.94 -17.59
N ASP A 561 -13.76 5.38 -17.87
CA ASP A 561 -12.95 4.68 -16.88
C ASP A 561 -12.59 5.67 -15.76
N ALA A 562 -11.86 6.75 -16.01
CA ALA A 562 -11.43 7.65 -14.94
C ALA A 562 -12.59 8.18 -14.07
N GLY A 563 -13.71 8.58 -14.68
CA GLY A 563 -14.86 9.08 -13.93
C GLY A 563 -15.67 8.00 -13.18
N ARG A 564 -15.49 6.71 -13.48
CA ARG A 564 -15.98 5.61 -12.64
C ARG A 564 -15.01 5.29 -11.50
N MET A 565 -13.70 5.40 -11.72
CA MET A 565 -12.68 5.02 -10.73
C MET A 565 -12.62 6.04 -9.61
N PHE A 566 -12.60 7.31 -10.02
CA PHE A 566 -12.32 8.44 -9.15
C PHE A 566 -13.55 9.33 -8.98
N GLY A 567 -14.71 8.98 -9.55
CA GLY A 567 -15.94 9.79 -9.46
C GLY A 567 -16.54 9.91 -8.06
N GLN A 568 -16.06 9.12 -7.09
CA GLN A 568 -16.39 9.31 -5.67
C GLN A 568 -15.66 10.51 -5.06
N ASN A 569 -14.54 10.93 -5.65
CA ASN A 569 -13.79 12.11 -5.24
C ASN A 569 -14.62 13.39 -5.50
N PRO A 570 -14.78 14.28 -4.50
CA PRO A 570 -15.55 15.52 -4.64
C PRO A 570 -14.90 16.55 -5.59
N HIS A 571 -13.79 16.27 -6.25
CA HIS A 571 -13.20 17.16 -7.23
C HIS A 571 -12.98 16.48 -8.59
N VAL A 572 -13.64 15.34 -8.83
CA VAL A 572 -13.67 14.66 -10.13
C VAL A 572 -15.11 14.57 -10.63
N ILE A 573 -15.33 14.80 -11.94
CA ILE A 573 -16.66 14.65 -12.54
C ILE A 573 -17.06 13.15 -12.54
N PRO A 574 -18.19 12.77 -11.91
CA PRO A 574 -18.66 11.40 -11.98
C PRO A 574 -19.33 11.14 -13.33
N ILE A 575 -19.29 9.88 -13.77
CA ILE A 575 -20.03 9.41 -14.93
C ILE A 575 -21.30 8.73 -14.46
N LEU A 576 -22.45 9.26 -14.89
CA LEU A 576 -23.77 8.76 -14.51
C LEU A 576 -24.22 7.60 -15.38
N ASP A 577 -23.91 7.64 -16.68
CA ASP A 577 -24.26 6.60 -17.65
C ASP A 577 -23.35 6.71 -18.88
N SER A 578 -23.24 5.66 -19.68
CA SER A 578 -22.49 5.69 -20.92
C SER A 578 -22.92 4.60 -21.88
N SER A 579 -22.71 4.81 -23.18
CA SER A 579 -22.94 3.78 -24.18
C SER A 579 -21.92 2.64 -24.07
N ASN A 580 -22.35 1.40 -24.29
CA ASN A 580 -21.45 0.24 -24.42
C ASN A 580 -20.42 0.41 -25.56
N ALA A 581 -20.78 1.14 -26.61
CA ALA A 581 -19.89 1.44 -27.74
C ALA A 581 -18.89 2.58 -27.47
N HIS A 582 -18.94 3.19 -26.27
CA HIS A 582 -18.17 4.36 -25.87
C HIS A 582 -18.25 5.50 -26.92
N ASP A 583 -19.45 5.73 -27.46
CA ASP A 583 -19.75 6.82 -28.37
C ASP A 583 -20.50 7.98 -27.70
N TRP A 584 -21.04 7.79 -26.48
CA TRP A 584 -21.48 8.85 -25.60
C TRP A 584 -21.35 8.50 -24.10
N LEU A 585 -21.31 9.53 -23.26
CA LEU A 585 -21.41 9.47 -21.81
C LEU A 585 -22.38 10.53 -21.28
N VAL A 586 -22.90 10.31 -20.08
CA VAL A 586 -23.75 11.20 -19.31
C VAL A 586 -23.04 11.53 -18.01
N MET A 587 -23.03 12.80 -17.66
CA MET A 587 -22.44 13.34 -16.44
C MET A 587 -23.39 14.38 -15.83
N PRO A 588 -23.19 14.77 -14.56
CA PRO A 588 -23.94 15.88 -13.98
C PRO A 588 -23.80 17.14 -14.84
N ARG A 589 -24.86 17.94 -14.88
CA ARG A 589 -24.81 19.22 -15.61
C ARG A 589 -24.12 20.27 -14.73
N ALA A 590 -22.89 20.61 -15.09
CA ALA A 590 -22.19 21.75 -14.51
C ALA A 590 -22.82 23.09 -14.91
N ASP A 591 -22.64 24.10 -14.07
CA ASP A 591 -23.18 25.45 -14.28
C ASP A 591 -22.33 26.23 -15.30
N HIS A 592 -21.02 26.22 -15.12
CA HIS A 592 -20.04 26.88 -15.99
C HIS A 592 -18.66 26.22 -15.88
N SER A 593 -17.75 26.53 -16.80
CA SER A 593 -16.33 26.17 -16.71
C SER A 593 -15.48 27.30 -16.11
N ALA A 594 -14.22 27.03 -15.76
CA ALA A 594 -13.27 28.06 -15.35
C ALA A 594 -13.01 29.06 -16.49
N GLU A 595 -13.03 28.61 -17.75
CA GLU A 595 -12.93 29.45 -18.96
C GLU A 595 -14.05 30.51 -19.01
N ASP A 596 -15.28 30.15 -18.62
CA ASP A 596 -16.44 31.04 -18.66
C ASP A 596 -16.39 32.15 -17.57
N VAL A 597 -15.67 31.90 -16.48
CA VAL A 597 -15.53 32.83 -15.34
C VAL A 597 -14.10 33.34 -15.18
N ALA A 598 -13.34 33.41 -16.28
CA ALA A 598 -11.93 33.82 -16.29
C ALA A 598 -11.69 35.13 -15.52
N ALA A 599 -12.60 36.12 -15.65
CA ALA A 599 -12.49 37.39 -14.95
C ALA A 599 -12.58 37.26 -13.42
N THR A 600 -13.38 36.32 -12.91
CA THR A 600 -13.55 36.04 -11.48
C THR A 600 -12.30 35.36 -10.90
N LEU A 601 -11.61 34.54 -11.70
CA LEU A 601 -10.39 33.83 -11.30
C LEU A 601 -9.14 34.72 -11.21
N ARG A 602 -9.30 36.04 -11.36
CA ARG A 602 -8.25 37.02 -11.00
C ARG A 602 -8.21 37.32 -9.51
N ASP A 603 -9.28 37.01 -8.79
CA ASP A 603 -9.31 37.09 -7.34
C ASP A 603 -8.50 35.93 -6.75
N ASP A 604 -7.60 36.24 -5.82
CA ASP A 604 -6.66 35.27 -5.26
C ASP A 604 -7.39 34.11 -4.56
N SER A 605 -8.51 34.39 -3.87
CA SER A 605 -9.28 33.36 -3.17
C SER A 605 -10.03 32.46 -4.17
N ALA A 606 -10.62 33.04 -5.22
CA ALA A 606 -11.27 32.27 -6.27
C ALA A 606 -10.28 31.39 -7.05
N LEU A 607 -9.07 31.91 -7.33
CA LEU A 607 -8.01 31.17 -7.99
C LEU A 607 -7.47 30.06 -7.08
N GLN A 608 -7.20 30.35 -5.81
CA GLN A 608 -6.76 29.35 -4.85
C GLN A 608 -7.77 28.22 -4.69
N ALA A 609 -9.06 28.54 -4.57
CA ALA A 609 -10.12 27.53 -4.49
C ALA A 609 -10.18 26.63 -5.74
N LEU A 610 -9.93 27.19 -6.94
CA LEU A 610 -9.81 26.41 -8.17
C LEU A 610 -8.59 25.48 -8.11
N ILE A 611 -7.41 26.00 -7.76
CA ILE A 611 -6.19 25.19 -7.77
C ILE A 611 -6.21 24.11 -6.68
N THR A 612 -6.72 24.41 -5.49
CA THR A 612 -6.91 23.42 -4.41
C THR A 612 -7.80 22.27 -4.89
N ALA A 613 -8.94 22.57 -5.51
CA ALA A 613 -9.80 21.54 -6.07
C ALA A 613 -9.12 20.71 -7.17
N ILE A 614 -8.30 21.34 -8.03
CA ILE A 614 -7.51 20.60 -9.03
C ILE A 614 -6.52 19.64 -8.34
N CYS A 615 -5.77 20.10 -7.35
CA CYS A 615 -4.81 19.27 -6.65
C CYS A 615 -5.50 18.12 -5.88
N GLU A 616 -6.61 18.39 -5.18
CA GLU A 616 -7.39 17.37 -4.47
C GLU A 616 -8.03 16.35 -5.41
N GLY A 617 -8.47 16.78 -6.59
CA GLY A 617 -9.01 15.90 -7.63
C GLY A 617 -7.94 15.03 -8.31
N LEU A 618 -6.68 15.45 -8.31
CA LEU A 618 -5.55 14.70 -8.88
C LEU A 618 -4.81 13.82 -7.88
N ARG A 619 -4.93 14.09 -6.57
CA ARG A 619 -4.17 13.38 -5.51
C ARG A 619 -4.31 11.87 -5.60
N GLU A 620 -5.54 11.36 -5.61
CA GLU A 620 -5.81 9.93 -5.72
C GLU A 620 -5.41 9.36 -7.10
N PRO A 621 -5.81 9.95 -8.26
CA PRO A 621 -5.33 9.53 -9.57
C PRO A 621 -3.80 9.41 -9.66
N HIS A 622 -3.06 10.39 -9.14
CA HIS A 622 -1.59 10.42 -9.17
C HIS A 622 -0.97 9.27 -8.38
N GLN A 623 -1.54 8.89 -7.23
CA GLN A 623 -1.11 7.73 -6.43
C GLN A 623 -1.27 6.40 -7.20
N TYR A 624 -2.33 6.29 -8.01
CA TYR A 624 -2.53 5.15 -8.91
C TYR A 624 -1.76 5.26 -10.23
N GLY A 625 -0.88 6.25 -10.38
CA GLY A 625 -0.09 6.49 -11.59
C GLY A 625 -0.89 6.99 -12.78
N TRP A 626 -2.10 7.53 -12.56
CA TRP A 626 -2.93 8.17 -13.58
C TRP A 626 -2.55 9.64 -13.75
N ILE A 627 -2.09 10.00 -14.94
CA ILE A 627 -1.71 11.38 -15.29
C ILE A 627 -2.75 11.93 -16.26
N HIS A 628 -3.33 13.11 -16.01
CA HIS A 628 -4.44 13.70 -16.77
C HIS A 628 -4.03 14.16 -18.18
N ARG A 629 -2.89 14.85 -18.31
CA ARG A 629 -2.25 15.30 -19.57
C ARG A 629 -2.98 16.34 -20.42
N ASP A 630 -4.23 16.65 -20.12
CA ASP A 630 -4.99 17.72 -20.79
C ASP A 630 -5.67 18.69 -19.80
N LEU A 631 -4.98 19.06 -18.72
CA LEU A 631 -5.50 20.06 -17.80
C LEU A 631 -5.52 21.44 -18.47
N LYS A 632 -6.68 22.09 -18.45
CA LYS A 632 -6.93 23.44 -18.97
C LYS A 632 -8.20 24.02 -18.34
N PRO A 633 -8.42 25.35 -18.41
CA PRO A 633 -9.60 25.98 -17.79
C PRO A 633 -10.94 25.42 -18.30
N ALA A 634 -11.02 25.06 -19.58
CA ALA A 634 -12.22 24.47 -20.17
C ALA A 634 -12.63 23.10 -19.58
N ASN A 635 -11.70 22.42 -18.90
CA ASN A 635 -11.91 21.11 -18.29
C ASN A 635 -12.22 21.21 -16.78
N MET A 636 -12.15 22.40 -16.19
CA MET A 636 -12.49 22.64 -14.80
C MET A 636 -13.92 23.16 -14.72
N LEU A 637 -14.82 22.39 -14.13
CA LEU A 637 -16.26 22.66 -14.15
C LEU A 637 -16.77 23.00 -12.75
N TRP A 638 -17.70 23.93 -12.65
CA TRP A 638 -18.40 24.23 -11.40
C TRP A 638 -19.68 23.39 -11.30
N LEU A 639 -19.75 22.52 -10.31
CA LEU A 639 -20.85 21.59 -10.09
C LEU A 639 -21.25 21.62 -8.62
N ASP A 640 -22.52 21.89 -8.33
CA ASP A 640 -23.10 21.84 -6.97
C ASP A 640 -22.27 22.62 -5.92
N GLY A 641 -21.72 23.77 -6.30
CA GLY A 641 -20.95 24.64 -5.39
C GLY A 641 -19.47 24.29 -5.22
N ARG A 642 -18.91 23.42 -6.07
CA ARG A 642 -17.51 23.01 -6.04
C ARG A 642 -16.90 22.88 -7.44
N TRP A 643 -15.58 23.04 -7.53
CA TRP A 643 -14.82 22.77 -8.76
C TRP A 643 -14.58 21.26 -8.93
N VAL A 644 -14.74 20.76 -10.15
CA VAL A 644 -14.48 19.37 -10.53
C VAL A 644 -13.68 19.27 -11.83
N ILE A 645 -12.79 18.29 -11.90
CA ILE A 645 -11.96 17.97 -13.07
C ILE A 645 -12.77 17.09 -14.02
N ALA A 646 -12.81 17.49 -15.29
CA ALA A 646 -13.45 16.75 -16.38
C ALA A 646 -12.49 16.48 -17.55
N ASP A 647 -12.91 15.60 -18.46
CA ASP A 647 -12.21 15.25 -19.71
C ASP A 647 -10.86 14.53 -19.53
N TRP A 648 -10.94 13.31 -19.00
CA TRP A 648 -9.81 12.38 -18.83
C TRP A 648 -9.42 11.62 -20.11
N GLY A 649 -9.87 12.07 -21.28
CA GLY A 649 -9.68 11.32 -22.54
C GLY A 649 -8.22 11.08 -22.94
N LEU A 650 -7.30 11.89 -22.41
CA LEU A 650 -5.85 11.79 -22.60
C LEU A 650 -5.10 11.15 -21.41
N GLY A 651 -5.82 10.67 -20.40
CA GLY A 651 -5.23 10.08 -19.20
C GLY A 651 -4.38 8.83 -19.48
N ARG A 652 -3.26 8.65 -18.77
CA ARG A 652 -2.40 7.44 -18.87
C ARG A 652 -2.22 6.76 -17.52
N ARG A 653 -2.33 5.43 -17.52
CA ARG A 653 -2.02 4.48 -16.43
C ARG A 653 -0.52 4.21 -16.25
N PRO A 654 -0.07 3.67 -15.10
CA PRO A 654 1.34 3.39 -14.81
C PRO A 654 2.02 2.48 -15.83
N ARG A 655 3.37 2.56 -15.89
CA ARG A 655 4.22 1.77 -16.80
C ARG A 655 3.98 0.27 -16.57
N GLY A 656 3.71 -0.47 -17.64
CA GLY A 656 3.46 -1.92 -17.63
C GLY A 656 2.03 -2.35 -17.99
N GLN A 657 1.05 -1.44 -17.95
CA GLN A 657 -0.37 -1.78 -18.22
C GLN A 657 -0.94 -1.25 -19.55
N THR A 658 -0.11 -0.82 -20.50
CA THR A 658 -0.57 -0.38 -21.84
C THR A 658 -0.08 -1.33 -22.92
N THR A 659 -1.05 -1.95 -23.61
CA THR A 659 -0.88 -2.79 -24.79
C THR A 659 -0.21 -2.02 -25.94
N MET A 660 0.76 -2.68 -26.59
CA MET A 660 1.44 -2.38 -27.87
C MET A 660 2.30 -1.09 -27.91
N PRO A 661 3.63 -1.20 -27.78
CA PRO A 661 4.55 -0.19 -28.30
C PRO A 661 4.40 -0.12 -29.82
N GLY A 662 4.05 1.05 -30.36
CA GLY A 662 4.02 1.26 -31.83
C GLY A 662 2.73 1.84 -32.41
N ARG A 663 1.72 2.19 -31.60
CA ARG A 663 0.46 2.77 -32.12
C ARG A 663 0.35 4.30 -32.09
N THR A 664 1.42 5.02 -31.77
CA THR A 664 1.50 6.44 -32.10
C THR A 664 2.81 6.77 -32.79
N ARG A 665 2.71 7.47 -33.93
CA ARG A 665 3.88 7.94 -34.66
C ARG A 665 4.63 8.93 -33.78
N VAL A 666 5.96 8.77 -33.69
CA VAL A 666 6.86 9.78 -33.14
C VAL A 666 6.57 11.10 -33.88
N GLY A 667 6.07 12.10 -33.15
CA GLY A 667 5.69 13.41 -33.70
C GLY A 667 4.21 13.82 -33.57
N GLU A 668 3.32 12.99 -33.01
CA GLU A 668 1.95 13.42 -32.68
C GLU A 668 1.89 14.19 -31.34
N PHE A 669 1.39 15.42 -31.39
CA PHE A 669 1.23 16.31 -30.22
C PHE A 669 0.09 15.82 -29.31
N TYR A 670 0.38 15.69 -28.02
CA TYR A 670 -0.58 15.36 -26.96
C TYR A 670 -0.80 16.54 -26.02
N GLY A 671 -2.07 16.76 -25.64
CA GLY A 671 -2.49 17.86 -24.77
C GLY A 671 -2.98 19.08 -25.55
N SER A 672 -3.27 20.16 -24.83
CA SER A 672 -3.71 21.43 -25.42
C SER A 672 -2.54 22.40 -25.60
N LEU A 673 -2.42 23.00 -26.78
CA LEU A 673 -1.34 23.95 -27.11
C LEU A 673 -1.31 25.07 -26.07
N GLY A 674 -0.14 25.31 -25.49
CA GLY A 674 0.06 26.31 -24.43
C GLY A 674 0.03 25.73 -23.01
N TYR A 675 -0.79 24.71 -22.73
CA TYR A 675 -0.90 24.10 -21.39
C TYR A 675 -0.10 22.81 -21.25
N ALA A 676 0.18 22.12 -22.36
CA ALA A 676 0.93 20.87 -22.37
C ALA A 676 2.41 21.08 -21.98
N ALA A 677 2.92 20.20 -21.12
CA ALA A 677 4.31 20.22 -20.67
C ALA A 677 5.32 19.89 -21.79
N PRO A 678 6.55 20.43 -21.75
CA PRO A 678 7.55 20.19 -22.80
C PRO A 678 7.86 18.71 -23.03
N GLU A 679 7.91 17.90 -21.97
CA GLU A 679 8.20 16.47 -22.06
C GLU A 679 7.14 15.67 -22.83
N LEU A 680 5.89 16.16 -22.95
CA LEU A 680 4.87 15.53 -23.80
C LEU A 680 5.21 15.62 -25.30
N HIS A 681 6.09 16.54 -25.69
CA HIS A 681 6.58 16.68 -27.07
C HIS A 681 7.81 15.80 -27.35
N THR A 682 8.56 15.45 -26.30
CA THR A 682 9.83 14.72 -26.42
C THR A 682 9.65 13.22 -26.21
N ASP A 683 8.98 12.81 -25.13
CA ASP A 683 8.67 11.41 -24.83
C ASP A 683 7.37 11.31 -24.01
N ALA A 684 6.24 11.30 -24.72
CA ALA A 684 4.91 11.15 -24.13
C ALA A 684 4.70 9.82 -23.36
N HIS A 685 5.63 8.86 -23.47
CA HIS A 685 5.60 7.56 -22.80
C HIS A 685 6.48 7.48 -21.54
N ALA A 686 7.30 8.49 -21.26
CA ALA A 686 8.15 8.56 -20.06
C ALA A 686 7.77 9.65 -19.05
N VAL A 687 6.56 10.20 -19.12
CA VAL A 687 6.12 11.30 -18.25
C VAL A 687 5.53 10.84 -16.91
N GLY A 688 5.68 11.66 -15.87
CA GLY A 688 5.19 11.48 -14.50
C GLY A 688 4.17 12.55 -14.06
N THR A 689 3.85 12.60 -12.76
CA THR A 689 2.89 13.53 -12.15
C THR A 689 3.24 15.00 -12.38
N GLN A 690 4.53 15.31 -12.55
CA GLN A 690 5.05 16.66 -12.79
C GLN A 690 4.57 17.27 -14.13
N THR A 691 4.03 16.46 -15.04
CA THR A 691 3.40 16.93 -16.27
C THR A 691 2.09 17.67 -16.00
N ASP A 692 1.26 17.17 -15.08
CA ASP A 692 0.01 17.85 -14.71
C ASP A 692 0.31 19.13 -13.91
N ILE A 693 1.35 19.12 -13.07
CA ILE A 693 1.83 20.29 -12.30
C ILE A 693 2.24 21.44 -13.24
N PHE A 694 2.90 21.15 -14.36
CA PHE A 694 3.18 22.15 -15.38
C PHE A 694 1.91 22.78 -15.95
N SER A 695 0.91 21.95 -16.28
CA SER A 695 -0.37 22.46 -16.78
C SER A 695 -1.11 23.31 -15.75
N ILE A 696 -1.04 22.97 -14.46
CA ILE A 696 -1.57 23.80 -13.36
C ILE A 696 -0.87 25.17 -13.34
N GLY A 697 0.45 25.22 -13.45
CA GLY A 697 1.19 26.48 -13.56
C GLY A 697 0.75 27.35 -14.73
N GLN A 698 0.48 26.75 -15.90
CA GLN A 698 -0.06 27.49 -17.06
C GLN A 698 -1.49 27.98 -16.83
N ILE A 699 -2.33 27.24 -16.09
CA ILE A 699 -3.68 27.67 -15.70
C ILE A 699 -3.62 28.89 -14.76
N ILE A 700 -2.72 28.89 -13.78
CA ILE A 700 -2.50 30.02 -12.87
C ILE A 700 -2.08 31.26 -13.66
N GLY A 701 -1.08 31.10 -14.54
CA GLY A 701 -0.64 32.17 -15.42
C GLY A 701 -1.77 32.75 -16.27
N TRP A 702 -2.57 31.87 -16.90
CA TRP A 702 -3.71 32.25 -17.74
C TRP A 702 -4.76 33.02 -16.94
N ALA A 703 -5.11 32.55 -15.74
CA ALA A 703 -6.11 33.18 -14.88
C ALA A 703 -5.70 34.61 -14.49
N LEU A 704 -4.41 34.89 -14.30
CA LEU A 704 -3.94 36.21 -13.90
C LEU A 704 -3.74 37.16 -15.10
N LEU A 705 -3.15 36.65 -16.18
CA LEU A 705 -2.81 37.42 -17.38
C LEU A 705 -4.00 37.65 -18.32
N GLN A 706 -5.02 36.76 -18.29
CA GLN A 706 -6.17 36.79 -19.18
C GLN A 706 -5.79 36.73 -20.67
N THR A 707 -4.68 36.04 -20.97
CA THR A 707 -4.21 35.78 -22.33
C THR A 707 -3.89 34.31 -22.49
N GLU A 708 -4.00 33.78 -23.70
CA GLU A 708 -3.68 32.38 -23.98
C GLU A 708 -2.18 32.10 -23.80
N PRO A 709 -1.80 31.01 -23.10
CA PRO A 709 -0.41 30.62 -22.94
C PRO A 709 0.20 30.13 -24.26
N ARG A 710 1.50 30.36 -24.43
CA ARG A 710 2.26 29.88 -25.59
C ARG A 710 2.90 28.53 -25.26
N ALA A 711 2.96 27.62 -26.24
CA ALA A 711 3.56 26.30 -26.05
C ALA A 711 5.03 26.40 -25.61
N ASN A 712 5.40 25.61 -24.60
CA ASN A 712 6.76 25.54 -24.04
C ASN A 712 7.31 26.89 -23.51
N VAL A 713 6.44 27.84 -23.19
CA VAL A 713 6.81 29.12 -22.59
C VAL A 713 6.03 29.30 -21.29
N PRO A 714 6.71 29.41 -20.14
CA PRO A 714 6.10 29.77 -18.87
C PRO A 714 5.23 31.04 -18.99
N HIS A 715 3.94 30.93 -18.64
CA HIS A 715 3.00 32.05 -18.73
C HIS A 715 3.06 32.92 -17.46
N LEU A 716 4.22 33.52 -17.23
CA LEU A 716 4.56 34.17 -15.95
C LEU A 716 3.76 35.45 -15.70
N PRO A 717 2.94 35.53 -14.62
CA PRO A 717 2.22 36.74 -14.25
C PRO A 717 3.17 37.86 -13.77
N PRO A 718 2.66 39.10 -13.55
CA PRO A 718 3.46 40.19 -13.00
C PRO A 718 4.13 39.82 -11.67
N PRO A 719 5.22 40.48 -11.27
CA PRO A 719 5.93 40.18 -10.03
C PRO A 719 5.00 40.15 -8.81
N GLY A 720 5.06 39.04 -8.08
CA GLY A 720 4.16 38.72 -6.97
C GLY A 720 4.23 37.22 -6.66
N PRO A 721 3.51 36.75 -5.63
CA PRO A 721 3.61 35.38 -5.14
C PRO A 721 3.22 34.34 -6.20
N TRP A 722 2.15 34.60 -6.94
CA TRP A 722 1.76 33.78 -8.08
C TRP A 722 2.82 33.66 -9.17
N ARG A 723 3.72 34.63 -9.33
CA ARG A 723 4.80 34.52 -10.31
C ARG A 723 5.82 33.45 -9.90
N ALA A 724 6.19 33.40 -8.63
CA ALA A 724 7.11 32.39 -8.11
C ALA A 724 6.51 30.99 -8.22
N ILE A 725 5.23 30.85 -7.88
CA ILE A 725 4.47 29.60 -8.04
C ILE A 725 4.49 29.14 -9.50
N VAL A 726 4.14 30.01 -10.46
CA VAL A 726 4.13 29.66 -11.88
C VAL A 726 5.54 29.32 -12.36
N GLU A 727 6.57 30.05 -11.93
CA GLU A 727 7.97 29.80 -12.32
C GLU A 727 8.47 28.43 -11.85
N ALA A 728 8.15 28.03 -10.61
CA ALA A 728 8.49 26.72 -10.08
C ALA A 728 7.68 25.60 -10.76
N ALA A 729 6.36 25.77 -10.89
CA ALA A 729 5.49 24.76 -11.51
C ALA A 729 5.78 24.54 -12.99
N THR A 730 6.25 25.57 -13.71
CA THR A 730 6.51 25.52 -15.17
C THR A 730 7.99 25.38 -15.52
N HIS A 731 8.83 24.96 -14.58
CA HIS A 731 10.26 24.78 -14.84
C HIS A 731 10.50 23.79 -16.01
N PRO A 732 11.44 24.07 -16.95
CA PRO A 732 11.65 23.21 -18.12
C PRO A 732 12.03 21.76 -17.77
N ASP A 733 12.84 21.59 -16.72
CA ASP A 733 13.20 20.29 -16.15
C ASP A 733 12.12 19.81 -15.16
N PRO A 734 11.43 18.66 -15.41
CA PRO A 734 10.41 18.13 -14.52
C PRO A 734 10.91 17.82 -13.10
N GLN A 735 12.19 17.48 -12.92
CA GLN A 735 12.75 17.15 -11.60
C GLN A 735 12.90 18.37 -10.68
N GLN A 736 12.81 19.57 -11.24
CA GLN A 736 12.89 20.83 -10.49
C GLN A 736 11.51 21.48 -10.29
N ARG A 737 10.44 20.84 -10.76
CA ARG A 737 9.07 21.20 -10.40
C ARG A 737 8.75 20.59 -9.02
N PRO A 738 7.71 21.08 -8.32
CA PRO A 738 7.13 20.35 -7.21
C PRO A 738 6.91 18.88 -7.59
N ALA A 739 7.30 17.94 -6.72
CA ALA A 739 7.31 16.53 -7.08
C ALA A 739 5.88 15.96 -7.09
N THR A 740 5.01 16.49 -6.23
CA THR A 740 3.61 16.12 -6.08
C THR A 740 2.67 17.35 -6.13
N VAL A 741 1.37 17.10 -6.31
CA VAL A 741 0.35 18.17 -6.21
C VAL A 741 0.23 18.73 -4.80
N ASP A 742 0.60 17.95 -3.78
CA ASP A 742 0.66 18.40 -2.38
C ASP A 742 1.84 19.35 -2.17
N ASP A 743 3.01 19.09 -2.78
CA ASP A 743 4.13 20.04 -2.79
C ASP A 743 3.76 21.37 -3.46
N LEU A 744 2.95 21.32 -4.53
CA LEU A 744 2.47 22.51 -5.21
C LEU A 744 1.48 23.30 -4.33
N LEU A 745 0.60 22.62 -3.58
CA LEU A 745 -0.30 23.29 -2.63
C LEU A 745 0.48 23.97 -1.51
N THR A 746 1.48 23.28 -0.96
CA THR A 746 2.39 23.85 0.05
C THR A 746 3.10 25.09 -0.48
N LEU A 747 3.59 25.06 -1.73
CA LEU A 747 4.20 26.22 -2.37
C LEU A 747 3.20 27.38 -2.56
N ILE A 748 1.96 27.08 -2.94
CA ILE A 748 0.90 28.09 -3.11
C ILE A 748 0.58 28.78 -1.79
N VAL A 749 0.39 27.99 -0.72
CA VAL A 749 0.14 28.52 0.62
C VAL A 749 1.32 29.40 1.07
N THR A 750 2.54 28.91 0.91
CA THR A 750 3.77 29.63 1.31
C THR A 750 3.93 30.98 0.61
N GLU A 751 3.65 31.05 -0.69
CA GLU A 751 3.84 32.29 -1.46
C GLU A 751 2.69 33.28 -1.23
N LEU A 752 1.43 32.84 -1.06
CA LEU A 752 0.26 33.74 -0.97
C LEU A 752 0.02 34.38 0.41
N GLU A 753 0.72 33.95 1.44
CA GLU A 753 0.71 34.57 2.77
C GLU A 753 1.02 36.09 2.68
N PRO A 754 0.10 36.98 3.11
CA PRO A 754 0.24 38.42 2.92
C PRO A 754 1.35 39.02 3.79
N THR A 755 2.54 39.17 3.21
CA THR A 755 3.71 39.82 3.83
C THR A 755 3.69 41.35 3.67
N ARG A 756 3.44 42.08 4.77
CA ARG A 756 3.84 43.50 4.87
C ARG A 756 5.37 43.60 4.88
N ASP A 757 5.88 44.41 3.96
CA ASP A 757 7.22 45.00 3.90
C ASP A 757 8.41 44.13 3.45
N ARG A 758 8.28 43.51 2.26
CA ARG A 758 9.43 43.01 1.46
C ARG A 758 10.12 44.09 0.58
N ARG A 759 9.89 45.40 0.79
CA ARG A 759 10.40 46.48 -0.09
C ARG A 759 11.57 47.32 0.45
N GLN A 760 12.20 46.97 1.57
CA GLN A 760 13.39 47.70 2.06
C GLN A 760 14.57 46.79 2.42
N ALA A 761 15.16 46.06 1.45
CA ALA A 761 16.57 45.68 1.49
C ALA A 761 17.03 45.09 0.13
N THR A 762 16.81 45.82 -0.96
CA THR A 762 17.69 45.74 -2.13
C THR A 762 18.30 47.12 -2.30
N VAL A 763 19.61 47.19 -2.60
CA VAL A 763 20.53 48.35 -2.55
C VAL A 763 21.24 48.43 -1.18
N GLN A 764 22.53 48.11 -1.01
CA GLN A 764 23.64 48.02 -1.97
C GLN A 764 24.86 47.30 -1.35
N ARG A 765 25.49 46.41 -2.12
CA ARG A 765 26.95 46.32 -2.19
C ARG A 765 27.43 47.52 -3.04
N HIS A 766 28.41 48.29 -2.55
CA HIS A 766 29.09 49.43 -3.21
C HIS A 766 29.94 49.01 -4.43
N PRO A 767 30.50 49.94 -5.26
CA PRO A 767 30.16 51.36 -5.52
C PRO A 767 30.10 51.73 -7.03
N VAL A 768 29.42 52.83 -7.43
CA VAL A 768 29.90 53.90 -8.36
C VAL A 768 29.01 55.17 -8.17
N THR A 769 29.63 56.24 -7.63
CA THR A 769 29.29 57.70 -7.63
C THR A 769 27.95 58.28 -7.09
N GLN A 770 28.06 58.96 -5.92
CA GLN A 770 27.43 60.19 -5.33
C GLN A 770 26.29 60.99 -6.03
N PRO A 771 25.61 61.98 -5.36
CA PRO A 771 24.96 61.99 -4.02
C PRO A 771 23.59 62.76 -3.99
N ALA A 772 22.99 62.83 -2.77
CA ALA A 772 22.17 63.93 -2.21
C ALA A 772 20.63 63.75 -2.08
N GLY A 773 20.15 63.86 -0.83
CA GLY A 773 18.79 64.30 -0.49
C GLY A 773 18.01 63.48 0.56
N LYS A 774 18.21 63.74 1.86
CA LYS A 774 17.24 63.45 2.95
C LYS A 774 16.00 64.35 2.77
N PRO A 775 14.74 64.02 3.22
CA PRO A 775 14.46 63.84 4.66
C PRO A 775 13.22 62.99 5.11
N GLN A 776 13.29 62.62 6.40
CA GLN A 776 12.24 62.63 7.47
C GLN A 776 11.02 61.67 7.52
N ARG A 777 11.17 60.69 8.42
CA ARG A 777 10.32 60.27 9.57
C ARG A 777 8.90 60.85 9.74
N THR A 778 7.94 59.93 9.98
CA THR A 778 6.85 59.95 11.00
C THR A 778 6.53 58.46 11.34
N SER A 779 6.86 57.88 12.51
CA SER A 779 6.26 57.90 13.87
C SER A 779 5.14 56.85 14.17
N THR A 780 5.52 55.74 14.84
CA THR A 780 4.93 55.06 16.04
C THR A 780 3.55 54.33 16.09
N GLY A 781 3.59 52.98 16.24
CA GLY A 781 2.84 52.10 17.21
C GLY A 781 1.66 51.20 16.73
N PRO A 782 1.26 50.06 17.41
CA PRO A 782 1.94 49.18 18.37
C PRO A 782 1.83 47.63 18.11
N ALA A 783 2.59 46.84 18.87
CA ALA A 783 2.72 45.37 18.83
C ALA A 783 1.58 44.57 19.52
N THR A 784 0.39 44.42 18.91
CA THR A 784 -0.81 43.88 19.59
C THR A 784 -1.46 42.62 18.97
N GLY A 785 -0.86 41.96 17.98
CA GLY A 785 -1.56 40.93 17.18
C GLY A 785 -1.33 39.44 17.50
N LEU A 786 -0.27 39.06 18.24
CA LEU A 786 0.10 37.64 18.41
C LEU A 786 -0.74 36.94 19.50
N ALA A 787 -1.35 35.80 19.17
CA ALA A 787 -2.14 34.97 20.09
C ALA A 787 -2.14 33.50 19.65
N PHE A 788 -2.32 32.57 20.59
CA PHE A 788 -2.45 31.13 20.31
C PHE A 788 -3.83 30.74 19.72
N SER A 789 -4.75 31.70 19.61
CA SER A 789 -6.00 31.53 18.86
C SER A 789 -5.82 31.62 17.35
N LEU A 790 -4.62 31.99 16.87
CA LEU A 790 -4.28 31.93 15.46
C LEU A 790 -4.15 30.48 15.03
N ASP A 791 -4.33 30.25 13.72
CA ASP A 791 -3.92 28.99 13.11
C ASP A 791 -2.44 28.70 13.41
N VAL A 792 -2.09 27.43 13.58
CA VAL A 792 -0.75 27.01 13.98
C VAL A 792 0.29 27.42 12.93
N ASP A 793 -0.06 27.37 11.65
CA ASP A 793 0.85 27.72 10.56
C ASP A 793 1.16 29.22 10.59
N LEU A 794 0.11 30.04 10.69
CA LEU A 794 0.21 31.49 10.85
C LEU A 794 1.01 31.89 12.10
N LEU A 795 0.83 31.16 13.20
CA LEU A 795 1.54 31.40 14.45
C LEU A 795 3.05 31.13 14.29
N VAL A 796 3.40 29.99 13.68
CA VAL A 796 4.79 29.59 13.44
C VAL A 796 5.48 30.55 12.47
N GLU A 797 4.80 30.95 11.39
CA GLU A 797 5.32 31.92 10.43
C GLU A 797 5.59 33.28 11.06
N ALA A 798 4.63 33.82 11.82
CA ALA A 798 4.78 35.11 12.46
C ALA A 798 5.93 35.12 13.48
N VAL A 799 6.09 34.03 14.23
CA VAL A 799 7.22 33.87 15.16
C VAL A 799 8.55 33.70 14.42
N THR A 800 8.55 33.01 13.28
CA THR A 800 9.75 32.84 12.43
C THR A 800 10.20 34.17 11.84
N GLU A 801 9.26 35.03 11.41
CA GLU A 801 9.57 36.40 10.98
C GLU A 801 10.11 37.26 12.12
N MET A 802 9.57 37.13 13.33
CA MET A 802 10.11 37.84 14.51
C MET A 802 11.53 37.39 14.84
N LEU A 803 11.83 36.10 14.70
CA LEU A 803 13.20 35.58 14.83
C LEU A 803 14.12 36.13 13.75
N ARG A 804 13.64 36.27 12.50
CA ARG A 804 14.40 36.89 11.40
C ARG A 804 14.67 38.37 11.66
N ALA A 805 13.72 39.07 12.29
CA ALA A 805 13.83 40.47 12.68
C ALA A 805 14.62 40.71 13.98
N ASP A 806 15.07 39.65 14.67
CA ASP A 806 15.70 39.69 16.00
C ASP A 806 14.82 40.41 17.05
N ASP A 807 13.49 40.37 16.88
CA ASP A 807 12.53 40.96 17.81
C ASP A 807 12.08 39.94 18.84
N ASP A 808 12.88 39.84 19.90
CA ASP A 808 12.63 38.95 21.02
C ASP A 808 11.35 39.29 21.82
N ILE A 809 10.93 40.56 21.87
CA ILE A 809 9.93 41.03 22.85
C ILE A 809 8.54 40.41 22.59
N PRO A 810 8.00 40.40 21.36
CA PRO A 810 6.73 39.77 21.04
C PRO A 810 6.71 38.27 21.34
N ILE A 811 7.80 37.54 21.05
CA ILE A 811 7.89 36.11 21.31
C ILE A 811 7.81 35.84 22.83
N ARG A 812 8.50 36.63 23.67
CA ARG A 812 8.38 36.50 25.14
C ARG A 812 6.96 36.75 25.62
N ARG A 813 6.29 37.76 25.05
CA ARG A 813 4.92 38.12 25.41
C ARG A 813 3.93 37.04 24.99
N LEU A 814 4.07 36.47 23.79
CA LEU A 814 3.24 35.37 23.31
C LEU A 814 3.32 34.17 24.26
N LEU A 815 4.53 33.66 24.54
CA LEU A 815 4.70 32.49 25.42
C LEU A 815 4.12 32.73 26.83
N SER A 816 4.36 33.93 27.41
CA SER A 816 3.82 34.29 28.73
C SER A 816 2.29 34.41 28.72
N LYS A 817 1.72 34.92 27.62
CA LYS A 817 0.28 35.07 27.43
C LYS A 817 -0.39 33.70 27.27
N GLY A 818 0.19 32.79 26.49
CA GLY A 818 -0.33 31.42 26.31
C GLY A 818 -0.49 30.67 27.63
N VAL A 819 0.49 30.77 28.54
CA VAL A 819 0.38 30.19 29.90
C VAL A 819 -0.80 30.79 30.67
N THR A 820 -1.01 32.10 30.55
CA THR A 820 -2.10 32.81 31.25
C THR A 820 -3.48 32.42 30.68
N GLU A 821 -3.59 32.30 29.36
CA GLU A 821 -4.81 31.90 28.65
C GLU A 821 -5.15 30.44 28.95
N ALA A 822 -4.18 29.51 28.87
CA ALA A 822 -4.38 28.11 29.22
C ALA A 822 -4.89 27.95 30.66
N ARG A 823 -4.41 28.75 31.61
CA ARG A 823 -4.92 28.76 33.00
C ARG A 823 -6.39 29.15 33.08
N GLN A 824 -6.79 30.18 32.33
CA GLN A 824 -8.18 30.65 32.32
C GLN A 824 -9.11 29.61 31.67
N LEU A 825 -8.70 29.06 30.53
CA LEU A 825 -9.47 28.05 29.79
C LEU A 825 -9.61 26.75 30.57
N HIS A 826 -8.53 26.26 31.19
CA HIS A 826 -8.58 25.07 32.03
C HIS A 826 -9.52 25.25 33.23
N ARG A 827 -9.52 26.42 33.88
CA ARG A 827 -10.48 26.73 34.96
C ARG A 827 -11.91 26.85 34.46
N ALA A 828 -12.11 27.27 33.21
CA ALA A 828 -13.42 27.32 32.56
C ALA A 828 -13.90 25.95 32.05
N GLY A 829 -13.05 24.93 32.07
CA GLY A 829 -13.37 23.60 31.53
C GLY A 829 -13.31 23.51 30.00
N ASP A 830 -12.73 24.52 29.32
CA ASP A 830 -12.58 24.53 27.87
C ASP A 830 -11.33 23.73 27.45
N ARG A 831 -11.54 22.42 27.31
CA ARG A 831 -10.47 21.49 26.94
C ARG A 831 -9.96 21.74 25.53
N GLN A 832 -10.85 21.95 24.56
CA GLN A 832 -10.46 22.11 23.16
C GLN A 832 -9.54 23.32 22.98
N ALA A 833 -9.88 24.47 23.57
CA ALA A 833 -9.05 25.67 23.48
C ALA A 833 -7.74 25.52 24.29
N THR A 834 -7.74 24.74 25.38
CA THR A 834 -6.51 24.45 26.13
C THR A 834 -5.57 23.56 25.30
N ASP A 835 -6.09 22.52 24.65
CA ASP A 835 -5.31 21.61 23.80
C ASP A 835 -4.72 22.36 22.59
N GLN A 836 -5.45 23.33 22.00
CA GLN A 836 -4.93 24.20 20.94
C GLN A 836 -3.69 25.01 21.36
N ILE A 837 -3.66 25.53 22.60
CA ILE A 837 -2.48 26.23 23.13
C ILE A 837 -1.30 25.26 23.28
N VAL A 838 -1.57 24.02 23.71
CA VAL A 838 -0.54 22.97 23.84
C VAL A 838 0.00 22.57 22.46
N ASP A 839 -0.86 22.36 21.46
CA ASP A 839 -0.48 22.10 20.07
C ASP A 839 0.40 23.23 19.53
N GLY A 840 -0.04 24.49 19.66
CA GLY A 840 0.71 25.66 19.19
C GLY A 840 2.07 25.84 19.89
N LEU A 841 2.15 25.63 21.20
CA LEU A 841 3.43 25.63 21.93
C LEU A 841 4.35 24.50 21.47
N THR A 842 3.78 23.35 21.13
CA THR A 842 4.51 22.17 20.65
C THR A 842 5.09 22.44 19.26
N CYS A 843 4.30 22.98 18.33
CA CYS A 843 4.78 23.33 16.99
C CYS A 843 5.82 24.46 17.01
N LEU A 844 5.67 25.45 17.89
CA LEU A 844 6.71 26.47 18.11
C LEU A 844 7.99 25.86 18.68
N ALA A 845 7.89 24.95 19.66
CA ALA A 845 9.05 24.25 20.20
C ALA A 845 9.75 23.42 19.10
N ALA A 846 9.01 22.66 18.30
CA ALA A 846 9.54 21.89 17.19
C ALA A 846 10.26 22.80 16.17
N THR A 847 9.65 23.92 15.80
CA THR A 847 10.26 24.92 14.91
C THR A 847 11.54 25.52 15.50
N PHE A 848 11.54 25.87 16.79
CA PHE A 848 12.75 26.39 17.43
C PHE A 848 13.86 25.35 17.52
N LEU A 849 13.52 24.07 17.64
CA LEU A 849 14.47 22.97 17.61
C LEU A 849 15.10 22.86 16.21
N GLU A 850 14.28 22.84 15.16
CA GLU A 850 14.70 22.81 13.75
C GLU A 850 15.59 24.01 13.36
N LEU A 851 15.27 25.20 13.87
CA LEU A 851 16.04 26.43 13.63
C LEU A 851 17.25 26.60 14.57
N GLU A 852 17.56 25.59 15.38
CA GLU A 852 18.63 25.58 16.39
C GLU A 852 18.55 26.77 17.38
N ARG A 853 17.33 27.25 17.65
CA ARG A 853 17.05 28.34 18.58
C ARG A 853 16.81 27.81 20.00
N ASN A 854 17.85 27.21 20.58
CA ASN A 854 17.80 26.52 21.89
C ASN A 854 17.14 27.33 23.02
N LYS A 855 17.42 28.64 23.11
CA LYS A 855 16.84 29.56 24.10
C LYS A 855 15.30 29.58 24.04
N TRP A 856 14.75 29.54 22.83
CA TRP A 856 13.32 29.62 22.58
C TRP A 856 12.62 28.27 22.66
N PHE A 857 13.30 27.21 22.23
CA PHE A 857 12.89 25.83 22.53
C PHE A 857 12.70 25.63 24.04
N THR A 858 13.73 25.97 24.83
CA THR A 858 13.74 25.87 26.30
C THR A 858 12.55 26.61 26.90
N ARG A 859 12.31 27.87 26.48
CA ARG A 859 11.20 28.68 26.99
C ARG A 859 9.83 28.13 26.63
N SER A 860 9.70 27.47 25.48
CA SER A 860 8.44 26.86 25.04
C SER A 860 8.14 25.61 25.88
N VAL A 861 9.17 24.77 26.13
CA VAL A 861 9.06 23.64 27.06
C VAL A 861 8.78 24.12 28.49
N ASP A 862 9.43 25.18 28.97
CA ASP A 862 9.15 25.76 30.30
C ASP A 862 7.70 26.27 30.40
N SER A 863 7.13 26.74 29.29
CA SER A 863 5.71 27.14 29.22
C SER A 863 4.80 25.92 29.34
N LEU A 864 5.09 24.82 28.64
CA LEU A 864 4.39 23.53 28.80
C LEU A 864 4.49 23.00 30.24
N VAL A 865 5.66 23.07 30.87
CA VAL A 865 5.87 22.69 32.28
C VAL A 865 5.03 23.55 33.22
N THR A 866 4.94 24.86 32.94
CA THR A 866 4.11 25.76 33.74
C THR A 866 2.63 25.44 33.58
N ILE A 867 2.18 25.10 32.36
CA ILE A 867 0.79 24.70 32.09
C ILE A 867 0.48 23.36 32.77
N TYR A 868 1.39 22.40 32.73
CA TYR A 868 1.29 21.15 33.50
C TYR A 868 1.08 21.40 34.99
N GLY A 869 1.73 22.45 35.51
CA GLY A 869 1.60 22.91 36.90
C GLY A 869 0.19 23.39 37.29
N ILE A 870 -0.59 23.90 36.34
CA ILE A 870 -1.93 24.47 36.59
C ILE A 870 -2.89 23.40 37.12
N ALA A 871 -2.76 22.15 36.64
CA ALA A 871 -3.60 21.05 37.06
C ALA A 871 -3.43 20.67 38.56
N PHE A 872 -2.40 21.18 39.24
CA PHE A 872 -2.26 21.05 40.70
C PHE A 872 -3.00 22.15 41.49
N GLU A 873 -3.52 23.19 40.85
CA GLU A 873 -4.18 24.32 41.53
C GLU A 873 -5.56 23.97 42.11
N ASN A 874 -6.22 22.92 41.59
CA ASN A 874 -7.62 22.56 41.90
C ASN A 874 -7.79 21.61 43.10
N GLY A 875 -6.72 21.27 43.80
CA GLY A 875 -6.78 20.43 45.00
C GLY A 875 -5.47 19.70 45.26
N PRO A 876 -5.18 19.33 46.51
CA PRO A 876 -3.95 18.64 46.80
C PRO A 876 -4.01 17.23 46.20
N GLU A 877 -2.84 16.67 45.89
CA GLU A 877 -2.57 15.35 45.32
C GLU A 877 -3.04 14.18 46.25
N ILE A 878 -4.18 14.29 46.94
CA ILE A 878 -4.55 13.52 48.15
C ILE A 878 -5.54 12.39 47.89
N THR A 879 -6.31 12.40 46.81
CA THR A 879 -7.19 11.26 46.46
C THR A 879 -6.43 10.26 45.58
N ASN A 880 -6.67 8.96 45.78
CA ASN A 880 -6.14 7.92 44.88
C ASN A 880 -6.64 8.08 43.43
N GLU A 881 -7.63 8.93 43.21
CA GLU A 881 -8.26 9.27 41.94
C GLU A 881 -8.16 10.79 41.72
N PRO A 882 -7.28 11.27 40.81
CA PRO A 882 -7.21 12.70 40.49
C PRO A 882 -8.43 13.13 39.65
N PRO A 883 -8.84 14.43 39.70
CA PRO A 883 -9.90 14.93 38.83
C PRO A 883 -9.58 14.65 37.36
N ARG A 884 -10.54 14.08 36.62
CA ARG A 884 -10.38 13.70 35.22
C ARG A 884 -9.79 14.83 34.34
N PRO A 885 -10.24 16.10 34.42
CA PRO A 885 -9.66 17.19 33.62
C PRO A 885 -8.17 17.46 33.92
N ALA A 886 -7.73 17.25 35.16
CA ALA A 886 -6.32 17.41 35.53
C ALA A 886 -5.47 16.27 34.97
N ALA A 887 -5.97 15.04 35.03
CA ALA A 887 -5.30 13.86 34.46
C ALA A 887 -5.20 13.93 32.94
N GLU A 888 -6.25 14.41 32.26
CA GLU A 888 -6.25 14.64 30.81
C GLU A 888 -5.17 15.67 30.42
N LEU A 889 -5.09 16.81 31.12
CA LEU A 889 -4.07 17.83 30.83
C LEU A 889 -2.64 17.31 31.03
N TRP A 890 -2.39 16.56 32.11
CA TRP A 890 -1.07 15.94 32.34
C TRP A 890 -0.70 14.95 31.25
N LEU A 891 -1.65 14.12 30.81
CA LEU A 891 -1.42 13.14 29.74
C LEU A 891 -1.19 13.82 28.39
N THR A 892 -1.99 14.84 28.04
CA THR A 892 -1.81 15.61 26.80
C THR A 892 -0.40 16.18 26.74
N ILE A 893 0.05 16.90 27.78
CA ILE A 893 1.38 17.54 27.76
C ILE A 893 2.51 16.50 27.74
N ALA A 894 2.39 15.41 28.50
CA ALA A 894 3.39 14.33 28.46
C ALA A 894 3.48 13.71 27.06
N THR A 895 2.36 13.50 26.39
CA THR A 895 2.33 12.96 25.02
C THR A 895 3.00 13.90 24.01
N HIS A 896 2.77 15.21 24.11
CA HIS A 896 3.42 16.19 23.24
C HIS A 896 4.92 16.31 23.51
N ALA A 897 5.32 16.20 24.77
CA ALA A 897 6.73 16.15 25.15
C ALA A 897 7.44 14.89 24.63
N GLU A 898 6.75 13.75 24.59
CA GLU A 898 7.23 12.49 24.01
C GLU A 898 7.49 12.65 22.50
N ALA A 899 6.53 13.26 21.80
CA ALA A 899 6.64 13.52 20.36
C ALA A 899 7.76 14.53 20.02
N LEU A 900 7.92 15.61 20.81
CA LEU A 900 9.06 16.53 20.68
C LEU A 900 10.40 15.84 20.96
N GLY A 901 10.41 14.89 21.90
CA GLY A 901 11.58 14.09 22.24
C GLY A 901 12.01 13.20 21.08
N ALA A 902 11.04 12.58 20.40
CA ALA A 902 11.29 11.81 19.18
C ALA A 902 11.91 12.66 18.08
N LEU A 903 11.41 13.88 17.84
CA LEU A 903 12.02 14.83 16.91
C LEU A 903 13.48 15.18 17.31
N ALA A 904 13.71 15.45 18.60
CA ALA A 904 15.06 15.72 19.11
C ALA A 904 16.03 14.55 18.91
N VAL A 905 15.54 13.30 18.99
CA VAL A 905 16.35 12.11 18.68
C VAL A 905 16.70 12.04 17.19
N ARG A 906 15.72 12.24 16.29
CA ARG A 906 15.98 12.20 14.83
C ARG A 906 16.92 13.30 14.35
N ARG A 907 16.89 14.46 15.01
CA ARG A 907 17.78 15.59 14.74
C ARG A 907 19.05 15.60 15.60
N GLU A 908 19.26 14.57 16.42
CA GLU A 908 20.44 14.41 17.28
C GLU A 908 20.69 15.58 18.27
N HIS A 909 19.64 16.31 18.67
CA HIS A 909 19.71 17.37 19.68
C HIS A 909 19.62 16.80 21.09
N TRP A 910 20.69 16.14 21.56
CA TRP A 910 20.73 15.44 22.85
C TRP A 910 20.44 16.34 24.06
N ALA A 911 20.85 17.61 24.02
CA ALA A 911 20.54 18.58 25.06
C ALA A 911 19.02 18.84 25.17
N ALA A 912 18.30 18.88 24.03
CA ALA A 912 16.86 19.06 23.99
C ALA A 912 16.13 17.80 24.49
N ALA A 913 16.59 16.61 24.10
CA ALA A 913 16.06 15.34 24.60
C ALA A 913 16.22 15.22 26.13
N ALA A 914 17.41 15.52 26.67
CA ALA A 914 17.66 15.56 28.11
C ALA A 914 16.80 16.62 28.82
N HIS A 915 16.61 17.79 28.17
CA HIS A 915 15.75 18.84 28.68
C HIS A 915 14.31 18.31 28.84
N LEU A 916 13.71 17.67 27.84
CA LEU A 916 12.36 17.09 27.93
C LEU A 916 12.26 15.97 28.98
N ALA A 917 13.25 15.08 29.06
CA ALA A 917 13.27 13.95 29.99
C ALA A 917 13.28 14.35 31.49
N SER A 918 13.94 15.47 31.82
CA SER A 918 14.24 15.90 33.19
C SER A 918 13.16 16.73 33.90
N ARG A 919 12.01 16.98 33.25
CA ARG A 919 11.05 17.96 33.79
C ARG A 919 10.36 17.45 35.06
N LYS A 920 10.37 18.28 36.11
CA LYS A 920 9.67 18.08 37.38
C LYS A 920 8.92 19.36 37.80
N PRO A 921 7.68 19.56 37.30
CA PRO A 921 6.82 20.69 37.65
C PRO A 921 6.65 20.92 39.16
N SER A 922 6.53 22.18 39.57
CA SER A 922 6.21 22.56 40.95
C SER A 922 4.80 22.12 41.33
N GLY A 923 4.69 21.19 42.29
CA GLY A 923 3.42 20.57 42.70
C GLY A 923 3.45 19.04 42.66
N MET A 924 4.36 18.47 41.86
CA MET A 924 4.54 17.02 41.75
C MET A 924 5.20 16.41 42.98
N ARG A 925 4.66 15.30 43.49
CA ARG A 925 5.27 14.53 44.58
C ARG A 925 6.75 14.22 44.33
N ARG A 926 7.55 14.31 45.39
CA ARG A 926 8.99 14.00 45.34
C ARG A 926 9.29 12.59 44.83
N MET A 927 8.39 11.62 45.03
CA MET A 927 8.58 10.22 44.64
C MET A 927 8.62 9.99 43.12
N TYR A 928 8.05 10.89 42.32
CA TYR A 928 8.12 10.77 40.86
C TYR A 928 9.42 11.41 40.34
N ALA A 929 10.18 10.64 39.57
CA ALA A 929 11.43 11.13 38.97
C ALA A 929 11.20 11.99 37.72
N SER A 930 10.12 11.74 36.98
CA SER A 930 9.79 12.44 35.72
C SER A 930 8.29 12.68 35.58
N TRP A 931 7.93 13.76 34.88
CA TRP A 931 6.55 14.08 34.51
C TRP A 931 5.85 13.03 33.63
N PHE A 932 6.61 12.24 32.85
CA PHE A 932 6.08 11.13 32.06
C PHE A 932 5.52 10.06 32.99
N LYS A 933 6.32 9.63 33.98
CA LYS A 933 5.88 8.65 34.97
C LYS A 933 4.68 9.15 35.78
N HIS A 934 4.68 10.42 36.18
CA HIS A 934 3.56 11.02 36.88
C HIS A 934 2.29 11.01 36.03
N ALA A 935 2.34 11.49 34.78
CA ALA A 935 1.20 11.57 33.88
C ALA A 935 0.55 10.20 33.64
N THR A 936 1.33 9.18 33.28
CA THR A 936 0.80 7.82 33.08
C THR A 936 0.17 7.26 34.36
N THR A 937 0.78 7.50 35.52
CA THR A 937 0.25 7.03 36.82
C THR A 937 -1.07 7.73 37.17
N MET A 938 -1.19 9.03 36.92
CA MET A 938 -2.42 9.79 37.19
C MET A 938 -3.54 9.46 36.21
N ALA A 939 -3.21 9.21 34.95
CA ALA A 939 -4.18 8.82 33.94
C ALA A 939 -4.76 7.42 34.22
N ASN A 940 -3.93 6.44 34.59
CA ASN A 940 -4.41 5.13 35.03
C ASN A 940 -5.27 5.20 36.31
N ARG A 941 -5.04 6.18 37.18
CA ARG A 941 -5.79 6.39 38.43
C ARG A 941 -7.12 7.13 38.26
N SER A 942 -7.31 7.83 37.15
CA SER A 942 -8.53 8.62 36.86
C SER A 942 -9.48 7.89 35.91
N ASP A 943 -9.22 6.61 35.68
CA ASP A 943 -10.02 5.74 34.82
C ASP A 943 -10.14 6.22 33.37
N LEU A 944 -9.15 6.99 32.90
CA LEU A 944 -9.04 7.40 31.49
C LEU A 944 -8.84 6.22 30.53
N THR A 945 -8.67 5.02 31.07
CA THR A 945 -8.47 3.76 30.34
C THR A 945 -9.71 2.86 30.31
N ASN A 946 -10.74 3.15 31.11
CA ASN A 946 -12.05 2.50 31.01
C ASN A 946 -12.91 3.24 29.98
N THR A 947 -12.85 2.78 28.73
CA THR A 947 -14.02 2.86 27.86
C THR A 947 -15.11 1.97 28.43
N ASN A 948 -16.40 2.29 28.27
CA ASN A 948 -17.58 1.64 28.88
C ASN A 948 -17.75 0.10 28.68
N ASP A 949 -16.73 -0.60 28.17
CA ASP A 949 -16.62 -2.05 28.20
C ASP A 949 -15.99 -2.48 29.54
N ASN A 950 -16.76 -3.18 30.35
CA ASN A 950 -16.42 -3.63 31.71
C ASN A 950 -15.36 -4.77 31.73
N THR A 951 -14.41 -4.76 30.80
CA THR A 951 -13.44 -5.83 30.55
C THR A 951 -12.04 -5.25 30.33
N ALA A 952 -11.19 -5.44 31.36
CA ALA A 952 -9.75 -5.15 31.44
C ALA A 952 -9.31 -3.66 31.44
N GLN A 953 -8.61 -3.26 32.51
CA GLN A 953 -7.83 -2.02 32.57
C GLN A 953 -6.77 -2.03 31.47
N HIS A 954 -6.95 -1.22 30.43
CA HIS A 954 -5.95 -1.00 29.39
C HIS A 954 -4.80 -0.15 29.96
N GLU A 955 -3.54 -0.54 29.74
CA GLU A 955 -2.38 0.22 30.22
C GLU A 955 -1.99 1.29 29.17
N ILE A 956 -1.86 2.55 29.58
CA ILE A 956 -1.55 3.68 28.68
C ILE A 956 -0.14 3.53 28.08
N SER A 957 -0.03 3.61 26.75
CA SER A 957 1.24 3.66 26.02
C SER A 957 1.52 5.09 25.52
N LEU A 958 2.45 5.80 26.17
CA LEU A 958 2.87 7.14 25.74
C LEU A 958 3.47 7.15 24.33
N VAL A 959 4.17 6.08 23.93
CA VAL A 959 4.72 5.93 22.57
C VAL A 959 3.60 5.90 21.53
N SER A 960 2.50 5.18 21.80
CA SER A 960 1.35 5.10 20.88
C SER A 960 0.63 6.45 20.77
N LEU A 961 0.35 7.09 21.91
CA LEU A 961 -0.27 8.41 21.92
C LEU A 961 0.62 9.48 21.28
N GLY A 962 1.94 9.37 21.47
CA GLY A 962 2.92 10.25 20.86
C GLY A 962 2.95 10.12 19.34
N HIS A 963 2.77 8.89 18.83
CA HIS A 963 2.64 8.63 17.41
C HIS A 963 1.41 9.35 16.82
N ASP A 964 0.26 9.31 17.50
CA ASP A 964 -0.94 10.05 17.06
C ASP A 964 -0.71 11.58 17.01
N VAL A 965 0.04 12.12 17.98
CA VAL A 965 0.40 13.56 17.99
C VAL A 965 1.32 13.91 16.82
N ILE A 966 2.32 13.08 16.52
CA ILE A 966 3.19 13.27 15.33
C ILE A 966 2.36 13.21 14.05
N HIS A 967 1.34 12.34 13.98
CA HIS A 967 0.47 12.23 12.81
C HIS A 967 -0.41 13.45 12.59
N ARG A 968 -0.83 14.08 13.68
CA ARG A 968 -1.70 15.26 13.68
C ARG A 968 -0.93 16.57 13.45
N LEU A 969 0.30 16.67 13.94
CA LEU A 969 1.10 17.90 13.91
C LEU A 969 2.32 17.73 13.00
N ASP A 970 2.22 18.22 11.77
CA ASP A 970 3.27 18.05 10.74
C ASP A 970 4.64 18.63 11.15
N TYR A 971 4.66 19.66 11.98
CA TYR A 971 5.89 20.25 12.54
C TYR A 971 6.74 19.27 13.36
N LEU A 972 6.18 18.14 13.80
CA LEU A 972 6.91 17.09 14.51
C LEU A 972 7.51 16.04 13.58
N ARG A 973 7.25 16.10 12.27
CA ARG A 973 7.81 15.23 11.22
C ARG A 973 8.35 16.03 10.02
N PRO A 974 9.17 17.08 10.22
CA PRO A 974 9.73 17.89 9.13
C PRO A 974 10.69 17.10 8.21
N ASP A 975 11.05 15.89 8.61
CA ASP A 975 12.04 15.03 7.96
C ASP A 975 11.46 13.75 7.33
N LEU A 976 10.18 13.42 7.59
CA LEU A 976 9.61 12.10 7.30
C LEU A 976 8.12 12.18 6.92
N GLU A 977 7.70 11.32 5.99
CA GLU A 977 6.29 11.13 5.62
C GLU A 977 5.48 10.50 6.75
N ALA A 978 4.16 10.68 6.73
CA ALA A 978 3.25 10.15 7.74
C ALA A 978 3.39 8.64 7.93
N SER A 979 3.51 7.88 6.85
CA SER A 979 3.62 6.42 6.88
C SER A 979 5.02 5.90 7.22
N ASP A 980 6.00 6.77 7.47
CA ASP A 980 7.39 6.34 7.69
C ASP A 980 7.59 5.76 9.09
N ASP A 981 7.97 4.50 9.13
CA ASP A 981 8.16 3.70 10.34
C ASP A 981 9.32 4.20 11.24
N ARG A 982 10.19 5.08 10.73
CA ARG A 982 11.21 5.76 11.54
C ARG A 982 10.60 6.72 12.57
N LEU A 983 9.37 7.19 12.38
CA LEU A 983 8.66 8.00 13.37
C LEU A 983 8.43 7.21 14.66
N LEU A 984 7.87 6.00 14.55
CA LEU A 984 7.69 5.09 15.68
C LEU A 984 9.02 4.67 16.29
N THR A 985 10.03 4.41 15.45
CA THR A 985 11.38 4.09 15.92
C THR A 985 11.95 5.21 16.80
N SER A 986 11.85 6.46 16.37
CA SER A 986 12.36 7.60 17.15
C SER A 986 11.63 7.82 18.49
N LEU A 987 10.34 7.51 18.57
CA LEU A 987 9.59 7.52 19.83
C LEU A 987 10.10 6.45 20.80
N THR A 988 10.29 5.21 20.33
CA THR A 988 10.82 4.12 21.17
C THR A 988 12.25 4.39 21.65
N GLN A 989 13.04 5.11 20.86
CA GLN A 989 14.39 5.53 21.24
C GLN A 989 14.35 6.65 22.27
N PHE A 990 13.47 7.64 22.12
CA PHE A 990 13.31 8.71 23.10
C PHE A 990 12.76 8.19 24.44
N ASP A 991 11.73 7.34 24.46
CA ASP A 991 11.18 6.77 25.71
C ASP A 991 12.26 6.00 26.49
N PHE A 992 13.13 5.26 25.79
CA PHE A 992 14.30 4.61 26.40
C PHE A 992 15.27 5.63 27.02
N LEU A 993 15.65 6.66 26.28
CA LEU A 993 16.55 7.71 26.78
C LEU A 993 15.93 8.47 27.96
N ALA A 994 14.61 8.68 27.96
CA ALA A 994 13.88 9.30 29.06
C ALA A 994 13.88 8.40 30.31
N CYS A 995 13.67 7.09 30.15
CA CYS A 995 13.82 6.11 31.23
C CYS A 995 15.23 6.14 31.82
N LEU A 996 16.25 6.13 30.96
CA LEU A 996 17.65 6.17 31.37
C LEU A 996 18.00 7.46 32.12
N HIS A 997 17.54 8.60 31.62
CA HIS A 997 17.74 9.89 32.27
C HIS A 997 17.02 9.98 33.62
N ALA A 998 15.83 9.37 33.76
CA ALA A 998 15.11 9.31 35.02
C ALA A 998 15.86 8.47 36.08
N VAL A 999 16.49 7.36 35.68
CA VAL A 999 17.37 6.57 36.57
C VAL A 999 18.56 7.42 37.04
N HIS A 1000 19.22 8.13 36.11
CA HIS A 1000 20.35 9.00 36.43
C HIS A 1000 19.97 10.10 37.44
N THR A 1001 18.91 10.85 37.14
CA THR A 1001 18.48 12.01 37.95
C THR A 1001 17.92 11.62 39.31
N SER A 1002 17.29 10.44 39.43
CA SER A 1002 16.81 9.93 40.72
C SER A 1002 17.92 9.36 41.60
N GLY A 1003 19.05 8.96 41.00
CA GLY A 1003 20.12 8.23 41.70
C GLY A 1003 19.71 6.82 42.17
N ASN A 1004 18.53 6.32 41.78
CA ASN A 1004 18.00 5.03 42.20
C ASN A 1004 18.24 3.96 41.12
N THR A 1005 19.26 3.15 41.32
CA THR A 1005 19.62 2.03 40.42
C THR A 1005 19.02 0.68 40.86
N THR A 1006 18.16 0.66 41.87
CA THR A 1006 17.67 -0.60 42.50
C THR A 1006 16.18 -0.86 42.30
N HIS A 1007 15.35 0.19 42.26
CA HIS A 1007 13.90 0.08 42.11
C HIS A 1007 13.36 1.08 41.08
N ALA A 1008 12.59 0.60 40.11
CA ALA A 1008 11.97 1.46 39.10
C ALA A 1008 10.60 2.02 39.53
N SER A 1009 10.00 1.50 40.60
CA SER A 1009 8.70 1.93 41.10
C SER A 1009 8.74 3.40 41.57
N GLY A 1010 8.22 4.30 40.74
CA GLY A 1010 8.26 5.76 40.93
C GLY A 1010 9.26 6.50 40.02
N VAL A 1011 10.16 5.77 39.35
CA VAL A 1011 11.22 6.37 38.53
C VAL A 1011 10.79 6.48 37.06
N PHE A 1012 10.44 5.36 36.42
CA PHE A 1012 10.08 5.31 35.00
C PHE A 1012 9.02 4.22 34.71
N HIS A 1013 8.54 4.18 33.48
CA HIS A 1013 7.79 3.06 32.92
C HIS A 1013 8.25 2.87 31.46
N PRO A 1014 8.77 1.69 31.08
CA PRO A 1014 9.39 1.50 29.77
C PRO A 1014 8.32 1.22 28.70
N HIS A 1015 7.66 2.25 28.17
CA HIS A 1015 6.64 2.08 27.13
C HIS A 1015 7.25 1.53 25.83
N PHE A 1016 8.52 1.85 25.55
CA PHE A 1016 9.27 1.28 24.42
C PHE A 1016 9.29 -0.25 24.44
N ALA A 1017 9.22 -0.87 25.63
CA ALA A 1017 9.29 -2.32 25.76
C ALA A 1017 8.03 -3.04 25.25
N THR A 1018 6.94 -2.30 25.02
CA THR A 1018 5.77 -2.80 24.28
C THR A 1018 6.05 -2.94 22.77
N PHE A 1019 7.21 -2.46 22.31
CA PHE A 1019 7.65 -2.51 20.92
C PHE A 1019 8.96 -3.30 20.74
N HIS A 1020 9.16 -3.84 19.54
CA HIS A 1020 10.30 -4.70 19.22
C HIS A 1020 11.65 -4.04 19.51
N GLY A 1021 12.52 -4.77 20.22
CA GLY A 1021 13.83 -4.30 20.66
C GLY A 1021 14.72 -3.75 19.54
N THR A 1022 14.58 -4.21 18.30
CA THR A 1022 15.34 -3.71 17.13
C THR A 1022 15.18 -2.21 16.87
N ARG A 1023 14.09 -1.59 17.33
CA ARG A 1023 13.87 -0.14 17.19
C ARG A 1023 14.68 0.67 18.20
N THR A 1024 14.76 0.18 19.43
CA THR A 1024 15.45 0.83 20.54
C THR A 1024 16.94 0.45 20.62
N GLN A 1025 17.30 -0.81 20.32
CA GLN A 1025 18.68 -1.30 20.41
C GLN A 1025 19.74 -0.43 19.70
N PRO A 1026 19.49 0.17 18.51
CA PRO A 1026 20.44 1.07 17.87
C PRO A 1026 20.83 2.27 18.73
N ILE A 1027 19.87 2.90 19.45
CA ILE A 1027 20.21 4.03 20.34
C ILE A 1027 20.96 3.56 21.59
N VAL A 1028 20.69 2.35 22.08
CA VAL A 1028 21.42 1.75 23.20
C VAL A 1028 22.87 1.49 22.83
N GLN A 1029 23.11 0.94 21.64
CA GLN A 1029 24.46 0.71 21.13
C GLN A 1029 25.19 2.04 20.90
N ARG A 1030 24.51 3.02 20.30
CA ARG A 1030 25.05 4.37 20.09
C ARG A 1030 25.47 5.03 21.40
N LEU A 1031 24.73 4.84 22.49
CA LEU A 1031 25.09 5.37 23.80
C LEU A 1031 26.48 4.90 24.30
N LEU A 1032 26.95 3.73 23.86
CA LEU A 1032 28.25 3.20 24.25
C LEU A 1032 29.41 3.84 23.46
N THR A 1033 29.13 4.41 22.29
CA THR A 1033 30.16 4.94 21.37
C THR A 1033 30.08 6.47 21.20
N ASP A 1034 28.91 7.07 21.39
CA ASP A 1034 28.65 8.50 21.24
C ASP A 1034 28.78 9.22 22.59
N GLN A 1035 29.94 9.83 22.80
CA GLN A 1035 30.27 10.56 24.02
C GLN A 1035 29.34 11.78 24.23
N THR A 1036 28.91 12.45 23.16
CA THR A 1036 28.07 13.65 23.26
C THR A 1036 26.65 13.30 23.70
N LEU A 1037 26.07 12.23 23.16
CA LEU A 1037 24.81 11.66 23.64
C LEU A 1037 24.91 11.32 25.12
N ARG A 1038 25.99 10.64 25.50
CA ARG A 1038 26.23 10.18 26.87
C ARG A 1038 26.35 11.32 27.88
N GLU A 1039 27.07 12.39 27.55
CA GLU A 1039 27.24 13.56 28.40
C GLU A 1039 25.92 14.28 28.72
N HIS A 1040 24.95 14.24 27.82
CA HIS A 1040 23.64 14.88 28.03
C HIS A 1040 22.63 13.97 28.74
N ILE A 1041 22.59 12.69 28.37
CA ILE A 1041 21.56 11.77 28.87
C ILE A 1041 21.97 11.07 30.17
N HIS A 1042 23.23 10.63 30.30
CA HIS A 1042 23.70 9.89 31.46
C HIS A 1042 25.20 10.17 31.74
N PRO A 1043 25.55 11.36 32.27
CA PRO A 1043 26.94 11.83 32.47
C PRO A 1043 27.72 11.10 33.59
N SER A 1044 27.33 9.88 33.96
CA SER A 1044 28.01 9.09 34.99
C SER A 1044 29.02 8.10 34.40
N ASP A 1045 29.87 7.57 35.29
CA ASP A 1045 30.80 6.49 34.99
C ASP A 1045 30.11 5.23 34.40
N ASP A 1046 30.91 4.39 33.74
CA ASP A 1046 30.45 3.17 33.07
C ASP A 1046 29.76 2.20 34.03
N THR A 1047 30.19 2.16 35.30
CA THR A 1047 29.57 1.32 36.33
C THR A 1047 28.12 1.71 36.59
N LYS A 1048 27.83 3.00 36.75
CA LYS A 1048 26.47 3.50 36.96
C LYS A 1048 25.61 3.34 35.72
N LEU A 1049 26.17 3.55 34.53
CA LEU A 1049 25.46 3.32 33.27
C LEU A 1049 25.07 1.84 33.13
N ALA A 1050 26.01 0.91 33.37
CA ALA A 1050 25.73 -0.52 33.34
C ALA A 1050 24.64 -0.92 34.34
N ALA A 1051 24.67 -0.37 35.57
CA ALA A 1051 23.63 -0.62 36.57
C ALA A 1051 22.24 -0.10 36.11
N ALA A 1052 22.19 1.07 35.48
CA ALA A 1052 20.94 1.62 34.93
C ALA A 1052 20.40 0.77 33.77
N LEU A 1053 21.26 0.29 32.88
CA LEU A 1053 20.87 -0.59 31.78
C LEU A 1053 20.28 -1.91 32.28
N VAL A 1054 20.88 -2.51 33.31
CA VAL A 1054 20.35 -3.73 33.97
C VAL A 1054 18.99 -3.47 34.60
N LEU A 1055 18.82 -2.33 35.28
CA LEU A 1055 17.53 -1.97 35.86
C LEU A 1055 16.46 -1.81 34.77
N ILE A 1056 16.77 -1.12 33.68
CA ILE A 1056 15.84 -0.93 32.56
C ILE A 1056 15.49 -2.25 31.91
N ASP A 1057 16.46 -3.11 31.60
CA ASP A 1057 16.25 -4.42 30.98
C ASP A 1057 15.32 -5.31 31.82
N LYS A 1058 15.54 -5.34 33.15
CA LYS A 1058 14.68 -6.09 34.07
C LYS A 1058 13.21 -5.70 33.97
N TYR A 1059 12.91 -4.39 33.93
CA TYR A 1059 11.52 -3.91 33.87
C TYR A 1059 10.98 -3.94 32.43
N ALA A 1060 11.83 -3.72 31.43
CA ALA A 1060 11.49 -3.86 30.02
C ALA A 1060 11.09 -5.31 29.71
N LYS A 1061 11.80 -6.32 30.22
CA LYS A 1061 11.38 -7.74 30.12
C LYS A 1061 10.02 -8.02 30.76
N GLN A 1062 9.70 -7.38 31.89
CA GLN A 1062 8.39 -7.55 32.55
C GLN A 1062 7.23 -6.98 31.73
N VAL A 1063 7.46 -5.84 31.07
CA VAL A 1063 6.47 -5.19 30.20
C VAL A 1063 6.43 -5.90 28.85
N GLY A 1064 7.59 -6.06 28.20
CA GLY A 1064 7.77 -6.67 26.89
C GLY A 1064 7.35 -8.13 26.81
N PHE A 1065 7.46 -8.92 27.89
CA PHE A 1065 6.90 -10.28 27.93
C PHE A 1065 5.39 -10.30 27.67
N ARG A 1066 4.64 -9.24 28.03
CA ARG A 1066 3.21 -9.13 27.73
C ARG A 1066 2.91 -8.81 26.26
N TYR A 1067 3.88 -8.27 25.54
CA TYR A 1067 3.69 -7.69 24.20
C TYR A 1067 4.66 -8.23 23.14
N ASP A 1068 5.46 -9.26 23.47
CA ASP A 1068 6.55 -9.79 22.64
C ASP A 1068 7.48 -8.69 22.08
N GLY A 1069 7.71 -7.63 22.88
CA GLY A 1069 8.42 -6.43 22.44
C GLY A 1069 9.92 -6.46 22.77
N TRP A 1070 10.24 -6.52 24.07
CA TRP A 1070 11.62 -6.47 24.55
C TRP A 1070 12.11 -7.82 25.07
N GLU A 1071 13.06 -8.43 24.35
CA GLU A 1071 13.70 -9.69 24.73
C GLU A 1071 14.97 -9.45 25.57
N GLU A 1072 16.02 -8.92 24.97
CA GLU A 1072 17.28 -8.57 25.63
C GLU A 1072 18.08 -7.53 24.83
N TYR A 1073 19.19 -7.05 25.40
CA TYR A 1073 20.14 -6.20 24.67
C TYR A 1073 21.01 -6.99 23.70
N THR A 1074 21.61 -6.29 22.73
CA THR A 1074 22.60 -6.88 21.83
C THR A 1074 23.85 -7.38 22.57
N PRO A 1075 24.59 -8.35 21.99
CA PRO A 1075 25.80 -8.90 22.62
C PRO A 1075 26.83 -7.86 23.05
N ASP A 1076 26.99 -6.78 22.30
CA ASP A 1076 27.93 -5.69 22.62
C ASP A 1076 27.55 -4.96 23.91
N VAL A 1077 26.26 -4.66 24.08
CA VAL A 1077 25.75 -4.02 25.29
C VAL A 1077 25.84 -4.97 26.48
N ILE A 1078 25.54 -6.25 26.28
CA ILE A 1078 25.72 -7.28 27.32
C ILE A 1078 27.20 -7.37 27.76
N ASN A 1079 28.14 -7.35 26.80
CA ASN A 1079 29.57 -7.37 27.08
C ASN A 1079 30.02 -6.12 27.84
N PHE A 1080 29.51 -4.94 27.47
CA PHE A 1080 29.74 -3.70 28.21
C PHE A 1080 29.24 -3.79 29.66
N ILE A 1081 28.02 -4.30 29.87
CA ILE A 1081 27.44 -4.49 31.21
C ILE A 1081 28.33 -5.42 32.04
N ARG A 1082 28.73 -6.56 31.48
CA ARG A 1082 29.61 -7.55 32.16
C ARG A 1082 30.98 -6.98 32.51
N ALA A 1083 31.57 -6.17 31.62
CA ALA A 1083 32.89 -5.58 31.84
C ALA A 1083 32.89 -4.55 32.99
N ASN A 1084 31.76 -3.88 33.23
CA ASN A 1084 31.66 -2.75 34.15
C ASN A 1084 30.93 -3.07 35.46
N LEU A 1085 30.27 -4.23 35.57
CA LEU A 1085 29.66 -4.76 36.79
C LEU A 1085 30.42 -6.01 37.26
N ALA A 1086 31.62 -5.84 37.80
CA ALA A 1086 32.29 -6.92 38.52
C ALA A 1086 31.56 -7.17 39.85
N THR A 1087 31.10 -8.41 40.07
CA THR A 1087 30.45 -8.95 41.29
C THR A 1087 29.03 -8.48 41.64
N ILE A 1088 28.05 -8.71 40.75
CA ILE A 1088 26.67 -9.00 41.19
C ILE A 1088 26.18 -10.22 40.42
N ASP A 1089 25.77 -11.25 41.16
CA ASP A 1089 25.18 -12.49 40.65
C ASP A 1089 23.89 -12.14 39.89
N ILE A 1090 23.88 -12.35 38.57
CA ILE A 1090 22.76 -12.09 37.66
C ILE A 1090 21.95 -13.40 37.50
N SER A 1091 21.55 -14.00 38.62
CA SER A 1091 20.61 -15.12 38.64
C SER A 1091 19.15 -14.67 38.63
#